data_AF-A0A453LYA1-F1
#
_entry.id   AF-A0A453LYA1-F1
#
_cell.length_a   1.000
_cell.length_b   1.000
_cell.length_c   1.000
_cell.angle_alpha   90.00
_cell.angle_beta   90.00
_cell.angle_gamma   90.00
#
_symmetry.space_group_name_H-M   'P 1'
#
loop_
_entity.id
_entity.type
_entity.pdbx_description
1 polymer ?
#
loop_
_entity_poly.entity_id
_entity_poly.type
_entity_poly.pdbx_seq_one_letter_code
_entity_poly.pdbx_strand_id
1 'polypeptide(L)'
;EGFPESGGTTRVKLRFVDVEGPKDPLYTGCPVQWLNGENAKVVIFENDKQITQGNLSKLKIEILAVHADFFTERGQADFTKEEFNKQIHMYNENESVLTTVNLKNGEACIGSFFFTESYRKKLRLTARVERQDLAVRVQEAITDPFVIKDHRSALNGKRYPPSKEEAVHHLENISLKGKRCNDLADKNITTVKRLMRHYHRDKSGLQKLTGMKDEDWSTMVTHATTCDPGVEIYSYGVAEENCELLFNDFYDLVGVLTNGDYVPVSHLDQFQQILLQLKMKSWKMSAFKKLEEREKSGVLIPDYLMMNGCPVRTVPLNNDAGPSVQAKRTSQYPNDIAAQHEFGDRHSLIGFSLAEVLSNNDAGDSKQEQTVHQGHGQPDASITQANILNDQGSLSAQPTPLHNFLPVPADEMITRASLTDEQTEYFSTTDEQTEYFSTTDSLGINTGDLKQVIIACGKAAAGNGIYETEVLISELRQLVSISGDPMQRLGACMLEGLVARFSSSGSKLYKSLNCKEPTSPELMSYMHLLYDMCPLYKFGYMSANGAIAEAVKGENFVHIIDFQIAQGSQWITIIQALAARPAGPPCLRITGIDDSNSAYARGGGLDMVGTRLHSISASCGLPFEFNAVHAASHEVYIQHLDTRPGEAIVVNFAYQLHHTPDESVSVENHRDRIIRMIKSLAPRVVTLVEQESNTNTTPFFQRYLETLDYYTAVFESIDVALPRDDKTRISTEQHCLARDIISLIACEGAERVERHEVFGKWKARFAMAGFRPYPLCSLVNNTIKTLLDDYHRCYRLEERDGVLYLGWKSRMLVVSSAWR
;
A
#
# COMPACT_ATOMS: atom_id res chain seq x y z
N GLU A 1 63.70 38.85 -9.11
CA GLU A 1 64.70 38.29 -8.18
C GLU A 1 64.52 38.95 -6.83
N GLY A 2 65.03 38.35 -5.74
CA GLY A 2 65.05 38.97 -4.40
C GLY A 2 63.75 38.86 -3.59
N PHE A 3 63.69 37.87 -2.69
CA PHE A 3 62.76 37.83 -1.55
C PHE A 3 63.22 38.79 -0.43
N PRO A 4 62.40 39.02 0.61
CA PRO A 4 62.60 38.19 1.80
C PRO A 4 61.35 37.41 2.23
N GLU A 5 61.53 36.13 2.56
CA GLU A 5 60.64 35.41 3.47
C GLU A 5 60.99 35.75 4.93
N SER A 6 60.03 35.55 5.84
CA SER A 6 60.08 35.87 7.28
C SER A 6 60.18 37.38 7.61
N GLY A 7 59.33 37.86 8.52
CA GLY A 7 59.35 39.29 8.92
C GLY A 7 58.08 39.91 9.51
N GLY A 8 56.97 39.18 9.62
CA GLY A 8 55.78 39.65 10.36
C GLY A 8 54.80 40.51 9.55
N THR A 9 54.06 39.90 8.63
CA THR A 9 52.92 40.54 7.95
C THR A 9 51.75 40.72 8.91
N THR A 10 51.53 41.95 9.41
CA THR A 10 50.33 42.29 10.16
C THR A 10 49.08 42.15 9.28
N ARG A 11 48.17 41.25 9.66
CA ARG A 11 46.90 41.03 8.94
C ARG A 11 45.89 42.08 9.41
N VAL A 12 45.75 43.14 8.62
CA VAL A 12 44.73 44.16 8.82
C VAL A 12 43.43 43.74 8.12
N LYS A 13 42.32 43.70 8.87
CA LYS A 13 41.02 43.20 8.39
C LYS A 13 39.86 43.96 9.02
N LEU A 14 38.79 44.14 8.25
CA LEU A 14 37.51 44.63 8.75
C LEU A 14 36.69 43.46 9.31
N ARG A 15 35.82 43.74 10.28
CA ARG A 15 34.77 42.83 10.74
C ARG A 15 33.46 43.56 10.94
N PHE A 16 32.36 42.86 10.73
CA PHE A 16 31.09 43.19 11.37
C PHE A 16 31.14 42.73 12.83
N VAL A 17 30.67 43.56 13.76
CA VAL A 17 30.56 43.25 15.20
C VAL A 17 29.21 43.73 15.74
N ASP A 18 28.89 43.28 16.95
CA ASP A 18 27.63 43.54 17.68
C ASP A 18 26.39 42.99 16.94
N VAL A 19 26.56 42.00 16.05
CA VAL A 19 25.49 41.34 15.30
C VAL A 19 25.79 39.87 14.99
N GLU A 20 24.76 39.03 15.05
CA GLU A 20 24.81 37.60 14.66
C GLU A 20 24.53 37.39 13.15
N GLY A 21 24.49 38.47 12.37
CA GLY A 21 24.20 38.45 10.93
C GLY A 21 22.82 39.03 10.56
N PRO A 22 22.59 39.30 9.26
CA PRO A 22 21.33 39.83 8.77
C PRO A 22 20.22 38.76 8.79
N LYS A 23 18.97 39.16 8.99
CA LYS A 23 17.81 38.26 8.89
C LYS A 23 17.61 37.77 7.45
N ASP A 24 17.35 36.47 7.27
CA ASP A 24 16.95 35.90 5.98
C ASP A 24 15.45 35.54 6.01
N PRO A 25 14.59 36.07 5.12
CA PRO A 25 14.87 37.06 4.08
C PRO A 25 14.81 38.52 4.59
N LEU A 26 15.57 39.38 3.93
CA LEU A 26 15.35 40.83 3.95
C LEU A 26 14.26 41.22 2.93
N TYR A 27 13.69 42.42 3.08
CA TYR A 27 12.66 42.95 2.20
C TYR A 27 13.06 44.29 1.60
N THR A 28 12.67 44.55 0.34
CA THR A 28 12.94 45.83 -0.32
C THR A 28 12.27 47.01 0.41
N GLY A 29 12.89 48.18 0.38
CA GLY A 29 12.41 49.39 1.04
C GLY A 29 12.37 49.34 2.58
N CYS A 30 12.65 48.19 3.20
CA CYS A 30 12.80 48.07 4.65
C CYS A 30 14.27 48.28 5.06
N PRO A 31 14.52 48.95 6.20
CA PRO A 31 15.83 48.92 6.85
C PRO A 31 16.33 47.48 7.04
N VAL A 32 17.62 47.24 6.75
CA VAL A 32 18.26 45.95 7.01
C VAL A 32 18.21 45.63 8.50
N GLN A 33 17.63 44.48 8.83
CA GLN A 33 17.52 43.99 10.20
C GLN A 33 18.53 42.88 10.48
N TRP A 34 19.08 42.89 11.70
CA TRP A 34 20.02 41.91 12.22
C TRP A 34 19.31 40.95 13.17
N LEU A 35 19.82 39.72 13.31
CA LEU A 35 19.14 38.65 14.06
C LEU A 35 18.90 39.01 15.54
N ASN A 36 19.92 39.54 16.21
CA ASN A 36 19.85 40.08 17.59
C ASN A 36 19.09 41.42 17.72
N GLY A 37 18.70 42.05 16.60
CA GLY A 37 17.97 43.32 16.58
C GLY A 37 18.82 44.58 16.83
N GLU A 38 20.14 44.45 17.01
CA GLU A 38 21.04 45.58 17.25
C GLU A 38 21.52 46.25 15.95
N ASN A 39 22.28 47.33 16.06
CA ASN A 39 22.87 48.03 14.91
C ASN A 39 24.31 47.56 14.67
N ALA A 40 24.54 46.87 13.56
CA ALA A 40 25.88 46.45 13.15
C ALA A 40 26.88 47.62 13.12
N LYS A 41 28.08 47.34 13.63
CA LYS A 41 29.28 48.17 13.45
C LYS A 41 30.26 47.47 12.51
N VAL A 42 31.03 48.25 11.77
CA VAL A 42 32.28 47.77 11.16
C VAL A 42 33.45 48.24 12.03
N VAL A 43 34.36 47.33 12.34
CA VAL A 43 35.57 47.59 13.13
C VAL A 43 36.80 47.07 12.39
N ILE A 44 37.89 47.86 12.38
CA ILE A 44 39.18 47.46 11.79
C ILE A 44 40.11 46.87 12.86
N PHE A 45 40.68 45.71 12.56
CA PHE A 45 41.58 44.96 13.42
C PHE A 45 42.93 44.76 12.73
N GLU A 46 44.02 44.87 13.48
CA GLU A 46 45.36 44.41 13.11
C GLU A 46 45.74 43.26 14.05
N ASN A 47 46.04 42.07 13.51
CA ASN A 47 46.35 40.87 14.30
C ASN A 47 45.37 40.65 15.47
N ASP A 48 44.08 40.80 15.16
CA ASP A 48 42.94 40.65 16.08
C ASP A 48 42.84 41.68 17.24
N LYS A 49 43.60 42.78 17.17
CA LYS A 49 43.45 43.97 18.04
C LYS A 49 42.85 45.15 17.26
N GLN A 50 41.88 45.85 17.85
CA GLN A 50 41.22 47.01 17.21
C GLN A 50 42.19 48.18 17.03
N ILE A 51 42.27 48.75 15.82
CA ILE A 51 43.17 49.88 15.53
C ILE A 51 42.47 51.19 15.91
N THR A 52 42.69 51.68 17.13
CA THR A 52 42.00 52.88 17.63
C THR A 52 42.64 54.21 17.22
N GLN A 53 43.89 54.21 16.71
CA GLN A 53 44.63 55.44 16.39
C GLN A 53 45.36 55.36 15.03
N GLY A 54 45.91 56.50 14.57
CA GLY A 54 46.59 56.62 13.28
C GLY A 54 45.64 56.84 12.09
N ASN A 55 46.15 56.61 10.87
CA ASN A 55 45.39 56.83 9.63
C ASN A 55 44.38 55.71 9.37
N LEU A 56 44.72 54.47 9.73
CA LEU A 56 43.84 53.30 9.55
C LEU A 56 42.58 53.37 10.45
N SER A 57 42.62 54.10 11.57
CA SER A 57 41.46 54.26 12.47
C SER A 57 40.41 55.27 11.99
N LYS A 58 40.63 55.87 10.80
CA LYS A 58 39.84 56.96 10.20
C LYS A 58 39.42 56.71 8.74
N LEU A 59 39.54 55.47 8.25
CA LEU A 59 39.23 55.13 6.87
C LEU A 59 37.73 55.30 6.55
N LYS A 60 37.44 55.62 5.28
CA LYS A 60 36.10 55.60 4.71
C LYS A 60 35.81 54.20 4.17
N ILE A 61 34.67 53.63 4.57
CA ILE A 61 34.28 52.23 4.38
C ILE A 61 32.96 52.19 3.62
N GLU A 62 32.94 51.47 2.51
CA GLU A 62 31.75 51.22 1.71
C GLU A 62 31.09 49.90 2.14
N ILE A 63 29.77 49.92 2.30
CA ILE A 63 28.96 48.72 2.51
C ILE A 63 28.30 48.36 1.17
N LEU A 64 28.53 47.15 0.69
CA LEU A 64 27.98 46.65 -0.57
C LEU A 64 27.38 45.24 -0.37
N ALA A 65 26.80 44.68 -1.43
CA ALA A 65 26.50 43.25 -1.51
C ALA A 65 27.51 42.52 -2.41
N VAL A 66 27.77 41.25 -2.11
CA VAL A 66 28.55 40.31 -2.94
C VAL A 66 27.77 39.01 -3.13
N HIS A 67 28.06 38.29 -4.22
CA HIS A 67 27.43 37.00 -4.49
C HIS A 67 27.83 35.94 -3.45
N ALA A 68 26.84 35.26 -2.84
CA ALA A 68 27.10 34.29 -1.78
C ALA A 68 27.87 33.05 -2.27
N ASP A 69 27.64 32.67 -3.53
CA ASP A 69 28.17 31.48 -4.22
C ASP A 69 29.72 31.43 -4.21
N PHE A 70 30.41 32.57 -4.13
CA PHE A 70 31.87 32.69 -4.24
C PHE A 70 32.67 32.06 -3.09
N PHE A 71 32.09 31.95 -1.90
CA PHE A 71 32.82 31.61 -0.66
C PHE A 71 32.83 30.12 -0.32
N THR A 72 32.32 29.25 -1.20
CA THR A 72 32.00 27.85 -0.89
C THR A 72 33.17 26.88 -0.98
N GLU A 73 34.17 27.12 -1.84
CA GLU A 73 35.23 26.13 -2.13
C GLU A 73 36.55 26.31 -1.34
N ARG A 74 36.81 27.48 -0.74
CA ARG A 74 38.10 27.78 -0.06
C ARG A 74 38.01 28.44 1.32
N GLY A 75 36.80 28.69 1.83
CA GLY A 75 36.60 29.46 3.07
C GLY A 75 37.12 30.90 2.97
N GLN A 76 37.45 31.53 4.11
CA GLN A 76 38.06 32.87 4.17
C GLN A 76 39.57 32.82 3.84
N ALA A 77 39.91 32.41 2.62
CA ALA A 77 41.26 32.50 2.09
C ALA A 77 41.66 33.95 1.76
N ASP A 78 42.96 34.18 1.55
CA ASP A 78 43.54 35.50 1.28
C ASP A 78 43.32 35.95 -0.18
N PHE A 79 42.08 36.35 -0.51
CA PHE A 79 41.73 36.86 -1.84
C PHE A 79 42.45 38.18 -2.19
N THR A 80 42.88 38.30 -3.45
CA THR A 80 43.36 39.58 -4.00
C THR A 80 42.24 40.62 -4.08
N LYS A 81 42.62 41.91 -4.12
CA LYS A 81 41.70 43.04 -4.30
C LYS A 81 40.94 42.91 -5.63
N GLU A 82 41.58 42.31 -6.62
CA GLU A 82 41.10 42.14 -7.99
C GLU A 82 40.13 40.95 -8.14
N GLU A 83 40.34 39.85 -7.40
CA GLU A 83 39.39 38.74 -7.30
C GLU A 83 38.14 39.15 -6.52
N PHE A 84 38.30 39.85 -5.40
CA PHE A 84 37.19 40.28 -4.56
C PHE A 84 36.26 41.25 -5.29
N ASN A 85 36.81 42.27 -5.95
CA ASN A 85 36.00 43.28 -6.65
C ASN A 85 35.16 42.70 -7.82
N LYS A 86 35.53 41.54 -8.39
CA LYS A 86 34.71 40.85 -9.41
C LYS A 86 33.42 40.23 -8.87
N GLN A 87 33.29 40.09 -7.55
CA GLN A 87 32.14 39.44 -6.89
C GLN A 87 31.10 40.44 -6.36
N ILE A 88 31.38 41.73 -6.48
CA ILE A 88 30.52 42.83 -6.03
C ILE A 88 29.28 42.87 -6.89
N HIS A 89 28.13 43.02 -6.24
CA HIS A 89 26.86 43.09 -6.91
C HIS A 89 26.73 44.40 -7.69
N MET A 90 26.64 44.28 -9.01
CA MET A 90 26.48 45.40 -9.93
C MET A 90 25.01 45.71 -10.17
N TYR A 91 24.63 46.98 -10.13
CA TYR A 91 23.31 47.50 -10.45
C TYR A 91 23.44 48.57 -11.55
N ASN A 92 22.74 48.40 -12.67
CA ASN A 92 22.86 49.23 -13.87
C ASN A 92 24.33 49.53 -14.24
N GLU A 93 25.13 48.47 -14.35
CA GLU A 93 26.57 48.48 -14.68
C GLU A 93 27.48 49.22 -13.68
N ASN A 94 26.96 49.68 -12.54
CA ASN A 94 27.70 50.37 -11.48
C ASN A 94 27.77 49.52 -10.19
N GLU A 95 28.76 49.75 -9.33
CA GLU A 95 28.90 49.05 -8.04
C GLU A 95 27.76 49.45 -7.09
N SER A 96 27.01 48.49 -6.54
CA SER A 96 25.89 48.76 -5.63
C SER A 96 26.38 49.07 -4.20
N VAL A 97 26.82 50.32 -4.00
CA VAL A 97 27.14 50.86 -2.67
C VAL A 97 25.84 51.20 -1.94
N LEU A 98 25.56 50.47 -0.86
CA LEU A 98 24.32 50.57 -0.07
C LEU A 98 24.38 51.70 0.95
N THR A 99 25.56 51.94 1.52
CA THR A 99 25.89 53.08 2.39
C THR A 99 27.41 53.22 2.51
N THR A 100 27.88 54.37 2.99
CA THR A 100 29.31 54.65 3.22
C THR A 100 29.49 55.28 4.59
N VAL A 101 30.39 54.74 5.41
CA VAL A 101 30.65 55.20 6.78
C VAL A 101 32.12 55.55 6.98
N ASN A 102 32.40 56.42 7.95
CA ASN A 102 33.77 56.83 8.28
C ASN A 102 34.13 56.26 9.66
N LEU A 103 35.23 55.52 9.75
CA LEU A 103 35.73 55.04 11.04
C LEU A 103 36.08 56.22 11.95
N LYS A 104 35.72 56.09 13.22
CA LYS A 104 36.14 56.96 14.32
C LYS A 104 36.75 56.06 15.38
N ASN A 105 38.03 56.23 15.65
CA ASN A 105 38.80 55.35 16.54
C ASN A 105 38.71 53.86 16.13
N GLY A 106 38.69 53.59 14.82
CA GLY A 106 38.70 52.23 14.26
C GLY A 106 37.34 51.57 14.12
N GLU A 107 36.25 52.24 14.52
CA GLU A 107 34.89 51.70 14.44
C GLU A 107 33.89 52.67 13.79
N ALA A 108 32.84 52.13 13.17
CA ALA A 108 31.69 52.90 12.69
C ALA A 108 30.40 52.08 12.76
N CYS A 109 29.35 52.64 13.37
CA CYS A 109 27.99 52.13 13.24
C CYS A 109 27.51 52.30 11.79
N ILE A 110 26.93 51.27 11.18
CA ILE A 110 26.49 51.31 9.78
C ILE A 110 25.23 52.18 9.61
N GLY A 111 24.36 52.19 10.61
CA GLY A 111 23.06 52.88 10.57
C GLY A 111 22.03 52.16 9.71
N SER A 112 20.92 52.84 9.43
CA SER A 112 19.81 52.32 8.62
C SER A 112 20.07 52.51 7.12
N PHE A 113 20.18 51.40 6.40
CA PHE A 113 20.21 51.32 4.94
C PHE A 113 19.21 50.24 4.47
N PHE A 114 18.84 50.25 3.19
CA PHE A 114 17.83 49.35 2.62
C PHE A 114 18.20 48.93 1.20
N PHE A 115 17.63 47.81 0.74
CA PHE A 115 17.72 47.38 -0.65
C PHE A 115 16.54 47.93 -1.46
N THR A 116 16.81 48.44 -2.66
CA THR A 116 15.79 48.95 -3.59
C THR A 116 15.09 47.83 -4.36
N GLU A 117 15.82 46.78 -4.74
CA GLU A 117 15.35 45.70 -5.60
C GLU A 117 15.46 44.31 -4.96
N SER A 118 14.56 43.40 -5.37
CA SER A 118 14.53 42.02 -4.88
C SER A 118 15.43 41.11 -5.72
N TYR A 119 16.25 40.29 -5.08
CA TYR A 119 17.23 39.45 -5.77
C TYR A 119 16.96 37.95 -5.54
N ARG A 120 17.01 37.16 -6.62
CA ARG A 120 16.64 35.73 -6.61
C ARG A 120 17.72 34.80 -6.05
N LYS A 121 19.00 35.16 -6.16
CA LYS A 121 20.11 34.41 -5.56
C LYS A 121 20.38 34.93 -4.14
N LYS A 122 21.09 34.14 -3.33
CA LYS A 122 21.63 34.62 -2.05
C LYS A 122 22.76 35.62 -2.27
N LEU A 123 22.82 36.64 -1.40
CA LEU A 123 23.89 37.63 -1.31
C LEU A 123 24.47 37.61 0.10
N ARG A 124 25.70 38.09 0.27
CA ARG A 124 26.29 38.47 1.57
C ARG A 124 26.50 39.98 1.57
N LEU A 125 26.41 40.64 2.72
CA LEU A 125 26.89 42.01 2.87
C LEU A 125 28.41 41.99 2.98
N THR A 126 29.06 43.01 2.42
CA THR A 126 30.49 43.25 2.57
C THR A 126 30.77 44.65 3.11
N ALA A 127 31.85 44.81 3.85
CA ALA A 127 32.46 46.11 4.12
C ALA A 127 33.88 46.13 3.54
N ARG A 128 34.14 47.05 2.60
CA ARG A 128 35.48 47.30 2.03
C ARG A 128 35.94 48.73 2.31
N VAL A 129 37.24 48.97 2.28
CA VAL A 129 37.77 50.34 2.26
C VAL A 129 37.43 50.98 0.91
N GLU A 130 36.96 52.23 0.93
CA GLU A 130 36.72 53.02 -0.29
C GLU A 130 37.99 53.07 -1.18
N ARG A 131 37.80 53.12 -2.50
CA ARG A 131 38.84 53.04 -3.55
C ARG A 131 39.97 54.08 -3.40
N GLN A 132 40.93 53.78 -2.52
CA GLN A 132 42.17 54.51 -2.28
C GLN A 132 43.34 53.52 -2.19
N ASP A 133 44.55 53.95 -2.57
CA ASP A 133 45.74 53.10 -2.50
C ASP A 133 46.47 53.30 -1.17
N LEU A 134 46.25 52.33 -0.27
CA LEU A 134 46.94 52.22 1.01
C LEU A 134 48.23 51.42 0.84
N ALA A 135 49.28 51.79 1.60
CA ALA A 135 50.51 51.00 1.72
C ALA A 135 50.32 49.66 2.47
N VAL A 136 49.11 49.36 2.94
CA VAL A 136 48.76 48.14 3.70
C VAL A 136 47.45 47.57 3.14
N ARG A 137 47.43 46.27 2.84
CA ARG A 137 46.21 45.53 2.45
C ARG A 137 45.28 45.40 3.67
N VAL A 138 44.14 46.07 3.61
CA VAL A 138 43.01 45.86 4.53
C VAL A 138 42.08 44.83 3.90
N GLN A 139 41.84 43.70 4.56
CA GLN A 139 40.90 42.65 4.13
C GLN A 139 39.45 43.04 4.44
N GLU A 140 38.53 42.67 3.55
CA GLU A 140 37.10 42.97 3.64
C GLU A 140 36.37 42.15 4.71
N ALA A 141 35.33 42.73 5.32
CA ALA A 141 34.39 41.99 6.17
C ALA A 141 33.27 41.40 5.31
N ILE A 142 32.76 40.22 5.66
CA ILE A 142 31.58 39.59 5.02
C ILE A 142 30.60 39.06 6.06
N THR A 143 29.30 39.09 5.76
CA THR A 143 28.24 38.47 6.59
C THR A 143 27.88 37.07 6.09
N ASP A 144 26.96 36.41 6.82
CA ASP A 144 26.24 35.24 6.31
C ASP A 144 25.19 35.55 5.22
N PRO A 145 24.76 34.54 4.45
CA PRO A 145 24.09 34.73 3.17
C PRO A 145 22.55 34.71 3.26
N PHE A 146 21.91 35.74 2.71
CA PHE A 146 20.47 36.01 2.79
C PHE A 146 19.84 36.25 1.41
N VAL A 147 18.51 36.19 1.34
CA VAL A 147 17.69 36.53 0.17
C VAL A 147 17.00 37.89 0.36
N ILE A 148 16.81 38.65 -0.71
CA ILE A 148 16.05 39.92 -0.69
C ILE A 148 14.73 39.73 -1.45
N LYS A 149 13.60 39.83 -0.75
CA LYS A 149 12.25 39.68 -1.31
C LYS A 149 11.56 41.04 -1.49
N ASP A 150 10.55 41.11 -2.36
CA ASP A 150 9.75 42.31 -2.56
C ASP A 150 8.91 42.63 -1.30
N HIS A 151 8.88 43.89 -0.87
CA HIS A 151 8.09 44.37 0.27
C HIS A 151 6.63 43.86 0.28
N ARG A 152 5.99 43.79 -0.90
CA ARG A 152 4.59 43.36 -1.07
C ARG A 152 4.35 41.90 -0.66
N SER A 153 5.42 41.11 -0.51
CA SER A 153 5.33 39.73 0.00
C SER A 153 5.28 39.64 1.54
N ALA A 154 5.72 40.67 2.29
CA ALA A 154 5.75 40.63 3.76
C ALA A 154 4.34 40.49 4.38
N LEU A 155 3.33 41.15 3.81
CA LEU A 155 1.92 41.03 4.21
C LEU A 155 1.30 39.65 3.91
N ASN A 156 2.01 38.77 3.20
CA ASN A 156 1.60 37.41 2.90
C ASN A 156 2.46 36.38 3.65
N GLY A 157 3.15 36.80 4.73
CA GLY A 157 3.97 35.94 5.57
C GLY A 157 3.20 34.71 6.07
N LYS A 158 3.83 33.54 5.92
CA LYS A 158 3.27 32.24 6.29
C LYS A 158 3.71 31.88 7.71
N ARG A 159 2.83 31.25 8.50
CA ARG A 159 3.10 30.85 9.90
C ARG A 159 2.88 29.36 10.06
N TYR A 160 3.87 28.67 10.61
CA TYR A 160 3.86 27.22 10.76
C TYR A 160 4.09 26.83 12.23
N PRO A 161 3.15 26.14 12.90
CA PRO A 161 1.77 25.90 12.46
C PRO A 161 0.93 27.20 12.45
N PRO A 162 -0.15 27.27 11.65
CA PRO A 162 -1.10 28.38 11.68
C PRO A 162 -2.11 28.22 12.84
N SER A 163 -2.71 29.31 13.30
CA SER A 163 -3.79 29.27 14.32
C SER A 163 -5.17 29.02 13.70
N LYS A 164 -6.10 28.39 14.44
CA LYS A 164 -7.44 28.08 13.90
C LYS A 164 -8.29 29.34 13.65
N GLU A 165 -8.11 30.39 14.44
CA GLU A 165 -8.69 31.72 14.25
C GLU A 165 -7.98 32.54 13.15
N GLU A 166 -6.81 32.11 12.67
CA GLU A 166 -5.98 32.88 11.74
C GLU A 166 -6.62 33.05 10.36
N ALA A 167 -6.35 34.18 9.70
CA ALA A 167 -6.92 34.48 8.39
C ALA A 167 -6.26 33.66 7.26
N VAL A 168 -7.07 33.16 6.32
CA VAL A 168 -6.62 32.20 5.27
C VAL A 168 -5.47 32.68 4.38
N HIS A 169 -5.17 33.98 4.32
CA HIS A 169 -4.03 34.51 3.56
C HIS A 169 -2.64 34.21 4.18
N HIS A 170 -2.60 33.70 5.42
CA HIS A 170 -1.39 33.16 6.05
C HIS A 170 -1.11 31.68 5.68
N LEU A 171 -2.08 30.97 5.08
CA LEU A 171 -1.87 29.65 4.48
C LEU A 171 -1.14 29.75 3.14
N GLU A 172 -0.48 28.67 2.72
CA GLU A 172 0.26 28.66 1.46
C GLU A 172 -0.65 28.75 0.23
N ASN A 173 -0.11 29.26 -0.88
CA ASN A 173 -0.79 29.46 -2.17
C ASN A 173 -2.07 30.35 -2.16
N ILE A 174 -2.40 30.95 -1.01
CA ILE A 174 -3.38 32.04 -0.83
C ILE A 174 -2.61 33.35 -0.57
N SER A 175 -3.14 34.48 -1.01
CA SER A 175 -2.57 35.82 -0.78
C SER A 175 -3.67 36.86 -0.57
N LEU A 176 -3.41 37.85 0.31
CA LEU A 176 -4.42 38.77 0.87
C LEU A 176 -5.17 39.60 -0.18
N LYS A 177 -4.53 39.88 -1.33
CA LYS A 177 -5.12 40.60 -2.47
C LYS A 177 -5.24 39.73 -3.72
N GLY A 178 -5.08 38.42 -3.58
CA GLY A 178 -5.18 37.45 -4.66
C GLY A 178 -6.59 36.90 -4.81
N LYS A 179 -6.98 36.54 -6.04
CA LYS A 179 -8.32 36.03 -6.39
C LYS A 179 -8.82 34.97 -5.40
N ARG A 180 -7.97 34.00 -5.06
CA ARG A 180 -8.23 32.90 -4.11
C ARG A 180 -8.75 33.37 -2.74
N CYS A 181 -8.24 34.48 -2.20
CA CYS A 181 -8.70 35.01 -0.92
C CYS A 181 -10.08 35.68 -1.04
N ASN A 182 -10.38 36.29 -2.18
CA ASN A 182 -11.69 36.85 -2.48
C ASN A 182 -12.72 35.73 -2.72
N ASP A 183 -12.39 34.74 -3.57
CA ASP A 183 -13.24 33.58 -3.86
C ASP A 183 -13.66 32.84 -2.57
N LEU A 184 -12.76 32.76 -1.58
CA LEU A 184 -13.02 32.23 -0.24
C LEU A 184 -13.85 33.17 0.62
N ALA A 185 -13.55 34.48 0.65
CA ALA A 185 -14.29 35.48 1.41
C ALA A 185 -15.76 35.63 0.94
N ASP A 186 -16.03 35.48 -0.36
CA ASP A 186 -17.38 35.46 -0.94
C ASP A 186 -18.21 34.24 -0.47
N LYS A 187 -17.55 33.19 0.02
CA LYS A 187 -18.18 32.05 0.72
C LYS A 187 -18.06 32.15 2.24
N ASN A 188 -17.65 33.31 2.77
CA ASN A 188 -17.42 33.58 4.18
C ASN A 188 -16.33 32.68 4.81
N ILE A 189 -15.41 32.13 3.99
CA ILE A 189 -14.32 31.25 4.43
C ILE A 189 -13.08 32.10 4.74
N THR A 190 -13.17 32.89 5.81
CA THR A 190 -12.15 33.89 6.16
C THR A 190 -11.02 33.38 7.05
N THR A 191 -11.22 32.31 7.82
CA THR A 191 -10.24 31.74 8.76
C THR A 191 -9.89 30.27 8.50
N VAL A 192 -8.74 29.82 9.02
CA VAL A 192 -8.27 28.43 8.89
C VAL A 192 -9.31 27.42 9.40
N LYS A 193 -9.91 27.65 10.57
CA LYS A 193 -11.02 26.83 11.13
C LYS A 193 -12.15 26.63 10.13
N ARG A 194 -12.58 27.70 9.44
CA ARG A 194 -13.68 27.64 8.48
C ARG A 194 -13.25 26.96 7.18
N LEU A 195 -12.01 27.16 6.74
CA LEU A 195 -11.42 26.47 5.60
C LEU A 195 -11.34 24.95 5.86
N MET A 196 -10.89 24.52 7.04
CA MET A 196 -10.80 23.11 7.42
C MET A 196 -12.18 22.46 7.56
N ARG A 197 -13.17 23.14 8.17
CA ARG A 197 -14.57 22.66 8.18
C ARG A 197 -15.14 22.48 6.77
N HIS A 198 -14.87 23.41 5.84
CA HIS A 198 -15.24 23.24 4.44
C HIS A 198 -14.49 22.11 3.73
N TYR A 199 -13.20 21.89 4.05
CA TYR A 199 -12.39 20.80 3.51
C TYR A 199 -12.93 19.42 3.90
N HIS A 200 -13.27 19.21 5.19
CA HIS A 200 -13.85 17.95 5.67
C HIS A 200 -15.29 17.71 5.20
N ARG A 201 -15.98 18.76 4.71
CA ARG A 201 -17.34 18.72 4.15
C ARG A 201 -17.37 18.45 2.64
N ASP A 202 -16.62 19.23 1.86
CA ASP A 202 -16.48 19.04 0.41
C ASP A 202 -15.12 19.58 -0.09
N LYS A 203 -14.10 18.74 0.05
CA LYS A 203 -12.77 18.90 -0.57
C LYS A 203 -12.84 19.27 -2.05
N SER A 204 -13.80 18.72 -2.81
CA SER A 204 -13.89 18.90 -4.26
C SER A 204 -14.47 20.27 -4.64
N GLY A 205 -15.49 20.73 -3.93
CA GLY A 205 -16.06 22.07 -4.08
C GLY A 205 -15.10 23.15 -3.63
N LEU A 206 -14.33 22.93 -2.56
CA LEU A 206 -13.34 23.89 -2.07
C LEU A 206 -12.13 24.02 -3.01
N GLN A 207 -11.66 22.91 -3.61
CA GLN A 207 -10.62 22.96 -4.64
C GLN A 207 -11.11 23.67 -5.92
N LYS A 208 -12.35 23.40 -6.35
CA LYS A 208 -12.98 24.10 -7.49
C LYS A 208 -13.19 25.60 -7.21
N LEU A 209 -13.59 25.97 -6.00
CA LEU A 209 -13.79 27.36 -5.58
C LEU A 209 -12.48 28.17 -5.65
N THR A 210 -11.39 27.59 -5.15
CA THR A 210 -10.06 28.22 -5.14
C THR A 210 -9.31 28.13 -6.48
N GLY A 211 -9.78 27.30 -7.42
CA GLY A 211 -9.15 27.11 -8.72
C GLY A 211 -7.69 26.65 -8.61
N MET A 212 -7.35 25.86 -7.58
CA MET A 212 -6.00 25.35 -7.36
C MET A 212 -5.75 24.08 -8.19
N LYS A 213 -4.59 24.02 -8.84
CA LYS A 213 -4.01 22.77 -9.35
C LYS A 213 -3.64 21.86 -8.18
N ASP A 214 -3.49 20.56 -8.42
CA ASP A 214 -3.28 19.59 -7.34
C ASP A 214 -2.00 19.82 -6.52
N GLU A 215 -0.94 20.32 -7.15
CA GLU A 215 0.31 20.75 -6.47
C GLU A 215 0.06 21.93 -5.51
N ASP A 216 -0.44 23.07 -6.03
CA ASP A 216 -0.85 24.24 -5.24
C ASP A 216 -1.80 23.88 -4.08
N TRP A 217 -2.76 23.00 -4.37
CA TRP A 217 -3.80 22.55 -3.46
C TRP A 217 -3.23 21.65 -2.36
N SER A 218 -2.41 20.66 -2.71
CA SER A 218 -1.78 19.77 -1.75
C SER A 218 -0.90 20.55 -0.79
N THR A 219 -0.07 21.47 -1.29
CA THR A 219 0.76 22.35 -0.45
C THR A 219 -0.08 23.17 0.54
N MET A 220 -1.15 23.81 0.07
CA MET A 220 -2.05 24.60 0.93
C MET A 220 -2.73 23.74 1.99
N VAL A 221 -3.26 22.57 1.61
CA VAL A 221 -3.92 21.63 2.53
C VAL A 221 -2.92 21.08 3.56
N THR A 222 -1.72 20.64 3.13
CA THR A 222 -0.68 20.14 4.03
C THR A 222 -0.31 21.17 5.10
N HIS A 223 -0.15 22.44 4.71
CA HIS A 223 0.08 23.53 5.65
C HIS A 223 -1.14 23.78 6.56
N ALA A 224 -2.37 23.76 6.04
CA ALA A 224 -3.56 23.93 6.86
C ALA A 224 -3.79 22.78 7.87
N THR A 225 -3.38 21.55 7.54
CA THR A 225 -3.49 20.37 8.41
C THR A 225 -2.50 20.35 9.59
N THR A 226 -1.54 21.28 9.68
CA THR A 226 -0.68 21.41 10.87
C THR A 226 -1.29 22.30 11.96
N CYS A 227 -2.47 22.88 11.70
CA CYS A 227 -3.26 23.61 12.67
C CYS A 227 -3.81 22.66 13.75
N ASP A 228 -3.74 23.06 15.03
CA ASP A 228 -4.36 22.32 16.13
C ASP A 228 -5.88 22.62 16.20
N PRO A 229 -6.77 21.60 16.14
CA PRO A 229 -8.20 21.81 16.35
C PRO A 229 -8.56 22.18 17.80
N GLY A 230 -7.71 21.86 18.78
CA GLY A 230 -8.02 21.96 20.20
C GLY A 230 -8.73 20.72 20.76
N VAL A 231 -9.38 20.88 21.91
CA VAL A 231 -9.99 19.80 22.71
C VAL A 231 -11.52 19.75 22.60
N GLU A 232 -12.13 20.72 21.94
CA GLU A 232 -13.57 20.88 21.80
C GLU A 232 -14.19 19.83 20.88
N ILE A 233 -15.10 19.00 21.42
CA ILE A 233 -15.80 17.95 20.68
C ILE A 233 -17.30 18.22 20.60
N TYR A 234 -17.85 17.97 19.41
CA TYR A 234 -19.27 18.07 19.09
C TYR A 234 -19.83 16.70 18.72
N SER A 235 -21.04 16.37 19.19
CA SER A 235 -21.66 15.07 18.92
C SER A 235 -22.87 15.14 17.97
N TYR A 236 -23.14 14.01 17.32
CA TYR A 236 -24.34 13.79 16.50
C TYR A 236 -24.88 12.39 16.76
N GLY A 237 -26.05 12.28 17.40
CA GLY A 237 -26.75 11.02 17.60
C GLY A 237 -27.34 10.46 16.30
N VAL A 238 -27.04 9.19 16.02
CA VAL A 238 -27.60 8.37 14.94
C VAL A 238 -28.57 7.37 15.54
N ALA A 239 -29.86 7.72 15.53
CA ALA A 239 -30.92 6.91 16.14
C ALA A 239 -31.08 5.52 15.49
N GLU A 240 -30.74 5.41 14.20
CA GLU A 240 -30.80 4.17 13.40
C GLU A 240 -29.86 3.07 13.91
N GLU A 241 -28.77 3.43 14.61
CA GLU A 241 -27.71 2.51 15.06
C GLU A 241 -27.44 2.59 16.57
N ASN A 242 -28.17 3.44 17.31
CA ASN A 242 -27.96 3.73 18.72
C ASN A 242 -26.51 4.16 19.10
N CYS A 243 -25.93 5.09 18.32
CA CYS A 243 -24.58 5.63 18.56
C CYS A 243 -24.50 7.16 18.41
N GLU A 244 -23.48 7.79 19.00
CA GLU A 244 -23.12 9.20 18.75
C GLU A 244 -21.80 9.29 17.96
N LEU A 245 -21.82 9.99 16.82
CA LEU A 245 -20.60 10.35 16.08
C LEU A 245 -19.94 11.57 16.75
N LEU A 246 -18.64 11.52 17.02
CA LEU A 246 -17.89 12.58 17.69
C LEU A 246 -16.93 13.29 16.74
N PHE A 247 -17.02 14.62 16.68
CA PHE A 247 -16.27 15.48 15.75
C PHE A 247 -15.45 16.53 16.51
N ASN A 248 -14.24 16.84 16.01
CA ASN A 248 -13.44 17.96 16.51
C ASN A 248 -13.93 19.33 16.00
N ASP A 249 -13.25 20.40 16.41
CA ASP A 249 -13.59 21.77 16.01
C ASP A 249 -13.36 22.09 14.51
N PHE A 250 -12.67 21.21 13.77
CA PHE A 250 -12.62 21.24 12.29
C PHE A 250 -13.71 20.40 11.62
N TYR A 251 -14.64 19.85 12.42
CA TYR A 251 -15.68 18.91 12.01
C TYR A 251 -15.12 17.67 11.29
N ASP A 252 -13.93 17.23 11.68
CA ASP A 252 -13.42 15.90 11.34
C ASP A 252 -13.78 14.87 12.42
N LEU A 253 -13.99 13.61 12.02
CA LEU A 253 -14.47 12.56 12.92
C LEU A 253 -13.31 12.05 13.78
N VAL A 254 -13.45 12.14 15.11
CA VAL A 254 -12.44 11.62 16.06
C VAL A 254 -12.78 10.23 16.61
N GLY A 255 -14.06 9.88 16.66
CA GLY A 255 -14.52 8.56 17.13
C GLY A 255 -16.03 8.41 17.14
N VAL A 256 -16.47 7.27 17.69
CA VAL A 256 -17.88 6.92 17.87
C VAL A 256 -18.10 6.53 19.34
N LEU A 257 -19.22 6.95 19.91
CA LEU A 257 -19.69 6.54 21.23
C LEU A 257 -20.87 5.58 21.06
N THR A 258 -20.77 4.35 21.56
CA THR A 258 -21.83 3.33 21.46
C THR A 258 -22.11 2.78 22.85
N ASN A 259 -23.36 2.89 23.33
CA ASN A 259 -23.76 2.50 24.69
C ASN A 259 -22.94 3.14 25.85
N GLY A 260 -22.18 4.20 25.57
CA GLY A 260 -21.28 4.87 26.53
C GLY A 260 -19.80 4.51 26.35
N ASP A 261 -19.47 3.46 25.61
CA ASP A 261 -18.08 3.12 25.26
C ASP A 261 -17.60 3.97 24.08
N TYR A 262 -16.43 4.61 24.24
CA TYR A 262 -15.81 5.42 23.20
C TYR A 262 -14.76 4.62 22.43
N VAL A 263 -14.93 4.57 21.10
CA VAL A 263 -13.92 4.02 20.19
C VAL A 263 -13.40 5.14 19.27
N PRO A 264 -12.12 5.56 19.38
CA PRO A 264 -11.54 6.54 18.47
C PRO A 264 -11.39 5.95 17.07
N VAL A 265 -11.38 6.79 16.03
CA VAL A 265 -11.26 6.34 14.63
C VAL A 265 -9.99 5.51 14.38
N SER A 266 -8.92 5.75 15.14
CA SER A 266 -7.68 4.97 15.10
C SER A 266 -7.79 3.54 15.64
N HIS A 267 -8.82 3.22 16.43
CA HIS A 267 -9.03 1.89 17.04
C HIS A 267 -10.30 1.17 16.55
N LEU A 268 -11.16 1.85 15.79
CA LEU A 268 -12.20 1.17 15.01
C LEU A 268 -11.51 0.21 14.04
N ASP A 269 -12.02 -1.02 13.93
CA ASP A 269 -11.47 -1.96 12.95
C ASP A 269 -11.74 -1.46 11.52
N GLN A 270 -11.00 -2.00 10.55
CA GLN A 270 -11.06 -1.46 9.19
C GLN A 270 -12.42 -1.68 8.50
N PHE A 271 -13.15 -2.73 8.88
CA PHE A 271 -14.50 -2.99 8.38
C PHE A 271 -15.49 -1.99 9.02
N GLN A 272 -15.36 -1.70 10.32
CA GLN A 272 -16.09 -0.60 10.97
C GLN A 272 -15.78 0.75 10.32
N GLN A 273 -14.52 1.04 10.00
CA GLN A 273 -14.13 2.29 9.32
C GLN A 273 -14.74 2.40 7.91
N ILE A 274 -14.77 1.31 7.13
CA ILE A 274 -15.41 1.28 5.80
C ILE A 274 -16.94 1.39 5.91
N LEU A 275 -17.56 0.63 6.81
CA LEU A 275 -19.00 0.66 7.06
C LEU A 275 -19.46 2.06 7.51
N LEU A 276 -18.69 2.70 8.40
CA LEU A 276 -18.88 4.09 8.77
C LEU A 276 -18.68 5.01 7.58
N GLN A 277 -17.58 4.94 6.82
CA GLN A 277 -17.37 5.80 5.65
C GLN A 277 -18.51 5.72 4.62
N LEU A 278 -19.07 4.52 4.39
CA LEU A 278 -20.21 4.30 3.50
C LEU A 278 -21.50 4.95 4.04
N LYS A 279 -21.88 4.70 5.30
CA LYS A 279 -23.07 5.32 5.92
C LYS A 279 -22.89 6.83 6.18
N MET A 280 -21.66 7.27 6.46
CA MET A 280 -21.26 8.66 6.74
C MET A 280 -21.53 9.61 5.58
N LYS A 281 -21.57 9.19 4.31
CA LYS A 281 -21.88 10.14 3.23
C LYS A 281 -23.25 10.80 3.41
N SER A 282 -24.20 10.08 4.00
CA SER A 282 -25.48 10.62 4.47
C SER A 282 -25.34 11.30 5.85
N TRP A 283 -24.93 10.56 6.88
CA TRP A 283 -24.97 11.08 8.25
C TRP A 283 -23.99 12.23 8.51
N LYS A 284 -22.78 12.23 7.93
CA LYS A 284 -21.81 13.34 8.05
C LYS A 284 -22.38 14.61 7.41
N MET A 285 -23.11 14.51 6.28
CA MET A 285 -23.77 15.67 5.68
C MET A 285 -24.91 16.20 6.57
N SER A 286 -25.69 15.32 7.18
CA SER A 286 -26.71 15.69 8.18
C SER A 286 -26.11 16.26 9.47
N ALA A 287 -24.95 15.77 9.90
CA ALA A 287 -24.20 16.30 11.04
C ALA A 287 -23.63 17.69 10.73
N PHE A 288 -22.95 17.87 9.59
CA PHE A 288 -22.51 19.19 9.10
C PHE A 288 -23.67 20.19 9.07
N LYS A 289 -24.85 19.77 8.58
CA LYS A 289 -26.03 20.63 8.55
C LYS A 289 -26.48 21.04 9.96
N LYS A 290 -26.70 20.09 10.88
CA LYS A 290 -27.13 20.40 12.27
C LYS A 290 -26.07 21.21 13.04
N LEU A 291 -24.78 20.97 12.82
CA LEU A 291 -23.69 21.70 13.46
C LEU A 291 -23.57 23.14 12.91
N GLU A 292 -23.74 23.34 11.60
CA GLU A 292 -23.90 24.69 11.03
C GLU A 292 -25.16 25.40 11.53
N GLU A 293 -26.24 24.68 11.80
CA GLU A 293 -27.48 25.25 12.36
C GLU A 293 -27.30 25.66 13.84
N ARG A 294 -26.60 24.84 14.66
CA ARG A 294 -26.15 25.21 16.02
C ARG A 294 -25.21 26.42 16.03
N GLU A 295 -24.33 26.54 15.05
CA GLU A 295 -23.44 27.70 14.91
C GLU A 295 -24.21 28.98 14.52
N LYS A 296 -25.11 28.89 13.54
CA LYS A 296 -25.91 30.03 13.07
C LYS A 296 -26.93 30.53 14.11
N SER A 297 -27.37 29.68 15.03
CA SER A 297 -28.22 30.07 16.17
C SER A 297 -27.44 30.62 17.37
N GLY A 298 -26.10 30.54 17.35
CA GLY A 298 -25.24 30.97 18.47
C GLY A 298 -25.17 29.97 19.63
N VAL A 299 -25.63 28.72 19.44
CA VAL A 299 -25.72 27.68 20.49
C VAL A 299 -24.75 26.51 20.18
N LEU A 300 -23.52 26.86 19.79
CA LEU A 300 -22.44 25.90 19.54
C LEU A 300 -21.52 25.74 20.76
N ILE A 301 -22.08 25.22 21.86
CA ILE A 301 -21.33 24.72 23.02
C ILE A 301 -20.81 23.31 22.68
N PRO A 302 -19.55 22.95 23.01
CA PRO A 302 -19.07 21.58 22.84
C PRO A 302 -19.77 20.61 23.78
N ASP A 303 -20.12 19.44 23.26
CA ASP A 303 -20.84 18.38 23.98
C ASP A 303 -19.89 17.56 24.85
N TYR A 304 -18.62 17.46 24.43
CA TYR A 304 -17.54 16.79 25.15
C TYR A 304 -16.22 17.58 25.05
N LEU A 305 -15.25 17.28 25.92
CA LEU A 305 -13.86 17.72 25.84
C LEU A 305 -12.94 16.50 25.79
N MET A 306 -11.95 16.49 24.89
CA MET A 306 -10.93 15.43 24.89
C MET A 306 -9.95 15.61 26.06
N MET A 307 -9.95 14.67 26.99
CA MET A 307 -9.02 14.59 28.12
C MET A 307 -8.30 13.25 28.09
N ASN A 308 -6.97 13.27 27.99
CA ASN A 308 -6.12 12.06 27.95
C ASN A 308 -6.54 11.00 26.90
N GLY A 309 -7.10 11.45 25.76
CA GLY A 309 -7.56 10.56 24.68
C GLY A 309 -9.02 10.09 24.79
N CYS A 310 -9.76 10.47 25.83
CA CYS A 310 -11.17 10.12 26.01
C CYS A 310 -12.08 11.36 26.04
N PRO A 311 -13.32 11.29 25.51
CA PRO A 311 -14.29 12.39 25.56
C PRO A 311 -14.96 12.47 26.94
N VAL A 312 -14.88 13.62 27.59
CA VAL A 312 -15.54 13.91 28.87
C VAL A 312 -16.71 14.87 28.63
N ARG A 313 -17.94 14.46 28.95
CA ARG A 313 -19.16 15.26 28.70
C ARG A 313 -19.14 16.56 29.50
N THR A 314 -19.52 17.68 28.87
CA THR A 314 -19.42 19.03 29.44
C THR A 314 -20.52 19.39 30.46
N VAL A 315 -21.60 18.60 30.54
CA VAL A 315 -22.75 18.85 31.41
C VAL A 315 -23.23 17.54 32.06
N PRO A 316 -23.41 17.47 33.41
CA PRO A 316 -24.02 16.31 34.06
C PRO A 316 -25.54 16.33 33.93
N LEU A 317 -26.16 15.16 33.70
CA LEU A 317 -27.58 14.99 34.02
C LEU A 317 -27.73 14.83 35.53
N ASN A 318 -28.72 15.51 36.10
CA ASN A 318 -29.20 15.23 37.45
C ASN A 318 -30.24 14.09 37.42
N ASN A 319 -30.34 13.41 38.56
CA ASN A 319 -31.36 12.46 39.02
C ASN A 319 -31.18 10.96 38.66
N ASP A 320 -31.04 10.22 39.75
CA ASP A 320 -31.49 8.86 40.06
C ASP A 320 -30.66 7.60 39.70
N ALA A 321 -30.52 6.77 40.76
CA ALA A 321 -30.04 5.39 40.85
C ALA A 321 -28.59 5.04 40.40
N GLY A 322 -27.73 4.75 41.39
CA GLY A 322 -26.53 3.90 41.22
C GLY A 322 -26.86 2.40 41.41
N PRO A 323 -25.87 1.49 41.64
CA PRO A 323 -24.55 1.76 42.23
C PRO A 323 -23.32 1.32 41.41
N SER A 324 -22.17 1.75 41.90
CA SER A 324 -20.80 1.58 41.40
C SER A 324 -20.25 0.14 41.37
N VAL A 325 -19.34 -0.12 40.41
CA VAL A 325 -18.23 -1.07 40.57
C VAL A 325 -16.90 -0.50 40.07
N GLN A 326 -16.00 -0.22 41.03
CA GLN A 326 -14.54 -0.19 40.97
C GLN A 326 -13.81 0.09 39.63
N ALA A 327 -13.16 1.24 39.53
CA ALA A 327 -11.99 1.41 38.67
C ALA A 327 -10.81 0.53 39.16
N LYS A 328 -10.14 -0.18 38.25
CA LYS A 328 -8.83 -0.81 38.49
C LYS A 328 -7.70 0.00 37.87
N ARG A 329 -6.53 -0.02 38.51
CA ARG A 329 -5.38 0.81 38.15
C ARG A 329 -4.65 0.30 36.91
N THR A 330 -4.09 1.28 36.21
CA THR A 330 -2.85 1.24 35.43
C THR A 330 -1.89 0.09 35.76
N SER A 331 -1.40 -0.57 34.69
CA SER A 331 -0.07 -1.19 34.65
C SER A 331 0.83 -0.35 33.73
N GLN A 332 2.13 -0.30 34.01
CA GLN A 332 3.07 0.57 33.31
C GLN A 332 3.67 -0.12 32.09
N TYR A 333 3.95 0.65 31.03
CA TYR A 333 4.83 0.20 29.94
C TYR A 333 6.29 0.14 30.41
N PRO A 334 7.02 -0.96 30.13
CA PRO A 334 8.47 -0.95 30.00
C PRO A 334 8.87 -0.46 28.60
N ASN A 335 9.99 0.26 28.51
CA ASN A 335 10.61 0.66 27.25
C ASN A 335 11.54 -0.42 26.67
N ASP A 336 11.95 -0.21 25.42
CA ASP A 336 13.20 -0.69 24.79
C ASP A 336 13.48 -2.21 24.72
N ILE A 337 13.11 -2.82 23.59
CA ILE A 337 13.98 -3.81 22.91
C ILE A 337 14.08 -3.43 21.42
N ALA A 338 15.30 -3.15 20.96
CA ALA A 338 15.59 -3.02 19.54
C ALA A 338 15.73 -4.42 18.91
N ALA A 339 14.72 -4.87 18.18
CA ALA A 339 14.68 -6.22 17.61
C ALA A 339 15.48 -6.31 16.30
N GLN A 340 16.77 -6.61 16.40
CA GLN A 340 17.53 -7.18 15.27
C GLN A 340 17.06 -8.62 15.04
N HIS A 341 16.22 -8.85 14.02
CA HIS A 341 15.86 -10.20 13.60
C HIS A 341 16.82 -10.71 12.52
N GLU A 342 17.71 -11.61 12.91
CA GLU A 342 18.42 -12.47 11.98
C GLU A 342 17.43 -13.45 11.32
N PHE A 343 17.45 -13.53 9.98
CA PHE A 343 16.71 -14.56 9.24
C PHE A 343 17.45 -15.90 9.33
N GLY A 344 17.21 -16.65 10.41
CA GLY A 344 17.74 -17.99 10.63
C GLY A 344 16.83 -19.10 10.09
N ASP A 345 17.22 -19.74 8.99
CA ASP A 345 16.51 -20.87 8.39
C ASP A 345 16.38 -22.06 9.36
N ARG A 346 15.14 -22.41 9.76
CA ARG A 346 14.78 -23.70 10.39
C ARG A 346 13.36 -24.20 10.04
N HIS A 347 12.98 -24.19 8.77
CA HIS A 347 11.93 -25.09 8.27
C HIS A 347 12.53 -26.15 7.35
N SER A 348 12.54 -27.39 7.83
CA SER A 348 12.94 -28.55 7.02
C SER A 348 11.87 -28.77 5.94
N LEU A 349 12.28 -28.77 4.67
CA LEU A 349 11.45 -29.26 3.58
C LEU A 349 11.35 -30.78 3.69
N ILE A 350 10.36 -31.26 4.44
CA ILE A 350 10.12 -32.70 4.61
C ILE A 350 9.65 -33.28 3.26
N GLY A 351 10.42 -34.21 2.71
CA GLY A 351 9.95 -35.15 1.69
C GLY A 351 10.37 -34.92 0.23
N PHE A 352 10.65 -33.69 -0.23
CA PHE A 352 11.00 -33.45 -1.65
C PHE A 352 12.49 -33.17 -1.88
N SER A 353 13.24 -34.21 -2.22
CA SER A 353 14.58 -34.06 -2.79
C SER A 353 14.50 -33.81 -4.30
N LEU A 354 14.43 -32.54 -4.70
CA LEU A 354 14.52 -32.16 -6.12
C LEU A 354 15.87 -32.58 -6.76
N ALA A 355 16.87 -32.88 -5.92
CA ALA A 355 18.13 -33.51 -6.34
C ALA A 355 17.96 -34.96 -6.85
N GLU A 356 16.92 -35.70 -6.46
CA GLU A 356 16.65 -37.06 -7.00
C GLU A 356 16.24 -37.01 -8.47
N VAL A 357 15.39 -36.05 -8.85
CA VAL A 357 15.02 -35.77 -10.26
C VAL A 357 16.27 -35.54 -11.10
N LEU A 358 17.24 -34.80 -10.55
CA LEU A 358 18.53 -34.49 -11.16
C LEU A 358 19.53 -35.67 -11.14
N SER A 359 19.38 -36.63 -10.22
CA SER A 359 20.34 -37.74 -10.00
C SER A 359 19.98 -39.04 -10.73
N ASN A 360 18.72 -39.26 -11.09
CA ASN A 360 18.28 -40.50 -11.75
C ASN A 360 18.87 -40.64 -13.16
N ASN A 361 19.96 -41.39 -13.29
CA ASN A 361 20.57 -41.72 -14.59
C ASN A 361 19.78 -42.83 -15.29
N ASP A 362 18.85 -42.45 -16.18
CA ASP A 362 18.26 -43.41 -17.12
C ASP A 362 19.34 -43.87 -18.11
N ALA A 363 19.76 -45.14 -17.98
CA ALA A 363 20.61 -45.79 -18.96
C ALA A 363 19.81 -45.96 -20.28
N GLY A 364 20.40 -45.51 -21.39
CA GLY A 364 19.68 -45.32 -22.64
C GLY A 364 18.99 -46.58 -23.18
N ASP A 365 17.69 -46.45 -23.42
CA ASP A 365 16.81 -47.50 -23.96
C ASP A 365 17.29 -47.99 -25.33
N SER A 366 18.04 -49.09 -25.31
CA SER A 366 18.74 -49.66 -26.47
C SER A 366 18.06 -50.94 -26.90
N LYS A 367 17.17 -50.81 -27.89
CA LYS A 367 16.34 -51.90 -28.42
C LYS A 367 17.16 -53.13 -28.83
N GLN A 368 16.92 -54.25 -28.16
CA GLN A 368 17.03 -55.57 -28.78
C GLN A 368 15.79 -56.42 -28.44
N GLU A 369 15.16 -56.94 -29.48
CA GLU A 369 14.09 -57.93 -29.37
C GLU A 369 14.70 -59.31 -29.13
N GLN A 370 14.18 -60.11 -28.17
CA GLN A 370 14.09 -61.56 -28.37
C GLN A 370 13.08 -62.27 -27.44
N THR A 371 12.08 -62.86 -28.10
CA THR A 371 11.38 -64.14 -27.79
C THR A 371 11.16 -64.59 -26.34
N VAL A 372 9.87 -64.78 -26.03
CA VAL A 372 9.36 -65.66 -24.96
C VAL A 372 9.75 -67.13 -25.18
N HIS A 373 10.19 -67.84 -24.13
CA HIS A 373 9.79 -69.23 -23.86
C HIS A 373 9.99 -69.63 -22.39
N GLN A 374 9.54 -70.83 -22.01
CA GLN A 374 9.21 -71.23 -20.63
C GLN A 374 10.26 -72.13 -19.95
N GLY A 375 10.30 -72.07 -18.61
CA GLY A 375 10.90 -73.09 -17.72
C GLY A 375 10.80 -72.62 -16.25
N HIS A 376 9.84 -73.06 -15.44
CA HIS A 376 9.85 -74.29 -14.62
C HIS A 376 11.07 -74.44 -13.70
N GLY A 377 10.88 -74.24 -12.39
CA GLY A 377 11.90 -74.40 -11.36
C GLY A 377 11.49 -73.90 -9.96
N GLN A 378 10.76 -74.72 -9.20
CA GLN A 378 10.69 -74.71 -7.71
C GLN A 378 11.46 -75.93 -7.17
N PRO A 379 11.70 -76.10 -5.86
CA PRO A 379 11.55 -75.17 -4.71
C PRO A 379 12.98 -74.76 -4.24
N ASP A 380 13.42 -74.52 -3.00
CA ASP A 380 12.98 -74.58 -1.58
C ASP A 380 13.59 -73.33 -0.86
N ALA A 381 13.13 -72.75 0.26
CA ALA A 381 12.50 -73.23 1.51
C ALA A 381 13.47 -73.82 2.56
N SER A 382 13.73 -73.06 3.63
CA SER A 382 14.36 -73.57 4.88
C SER A 382 13.63 -73.02 6.11
N ILE A 383 13.24 -73.91 7.03
CA ILE A 383 12.26 -73.68 8.11
C ILE A 383 12.87 -74.13 9.45
N THR A 384 12.59 -73.40 10.54
CA THR A 384 12.35 -73.91 11.93
C THR A 384 11.90 -72.72 12.81
N GLN A 385 10.68 -72.70 13.40
CA GLN A 385 10.23 -73.36 14.65
C GLN A 385 10.82 -72.72 15.94
N ALA A 386 10.11 -72.58 17.07
CA ALA A 386 8.79 -73.05 17.54
C ALA A 386 8.03 -71.91 18.30
N ASN A 387 6.70 -71.82 18.50
CA ASN A 387 5.51 -72.71 18.53
C ASN A 387 5.02 -73.07 19.96
N ILE A 388 3.72 -73.42 20.12
CA ILE A 388 2.95 -73.74 21.37
C ILE A 388 2.45 -72.52 22.19
N LEU A 389 1.23 -72.41 22.77
CA LEU A 389 -0.15 -72.94 22.51
C LEU A 389 -1.21 -72.11 23.32
N ASN A 390 -2.47 -72.08 22.84
CA ASN A 390 -3.78 -71.92 23.55
C ASN A 390 -4.12 -70.64 24.39
N ASP A 391 -5.41 -70.28 24.59
CA ASP A 391 -6.64 -71.11 24.58
C ASP A 391 -7.89 -70.54 23.85
N GLN A 392 -9.02 -71.26 23.94
CA GLN A 392 -10.27 -71.16 23.15
C GLN A 392 -11.23 -70.01 23.58
N GLY A 393 -12.28 -69.60 22.83
CA GLY A 393 -12.89 -70.15 21.60
C GLY A 393 -13.96 -69.22 20.98
N SER A 394 -14.71 -69.69 19.98
CA SER A 394 -15.55 -68.87 19.07
C SER A 394 -17.06 -68.85 19.37
N LEU A 395 -17.79 -67.84 18.85
CA LEU A 395 -18.93 -68.01 17.91
C LEU A 395 -19.54 -66.66 17.43
N SER A 396 -20.49 -66.73 16.47
CA SER A 396 -21.11 -65.61 15.74
C SER A 396 -22.62 -65.81 15.56
N ALA A 397 -23.45 -64.74 15.64
CA ALA A 397 -24.80 -64.67 15.05
C ALA A 397 -25.45 -63.25 15.10
N GLN A 398 -26.28 -62.96 14.09
CA GLN A 398 -27.47 -62.07 14.11
C GLN A 398 -28.73 -62.97 13.80
N PRO A 399 -30.02 -62.54 13.76
CA PRO A 399 -30.60 -61.17 13.75
C PRO A 399 -31.90 -61.00 14.62
N THR A 400 -32.81 -60.11 14.16
CA THR A 400 -34.12 -59.60 14.64
C THR A 400 -35.30 -60.62 14.56
N PRO A 401 -36.62 -60.29 14.72
CA PRO A 401 -37.39 -59.04 14.98
C PRO A 401 -38.29 -59.14 16.27
N LEU A 402 -39.42 -58.47 16.57
CA LEU A 402 -40.52 -57.67 15.92
C LEU A 402 -40.88 -56.45 16.85
N HIS A 403 -42.03 -55.73 16.89
CA HIS A 403 -43.42 -55.88 16.40
C HIS A 403 -44.11 -54.52 16.14
N ASN A 404 -45.30 -54.51 15.50
CA ASN A 404 -46.09 -53.33 15.10
C ASN A 404 -47.43 -53.16 15.86
N PHE A 405 -48.04 -51.97 15.82
CA PHE A 405 -49.37 -51.69 15.18
C PHE A 405 -49.74 -50.17 15.14
N LEU A 406 -50.78 -49.81 14.37
CA LEU A 406 -51.30 -48.48 13.94
C LEU A 406 -52.84 -48.61 13.70
N PRO A 407 -53.67 -47.63 13.18
CA PRO A 407 -53.65 -46.14 13.13
C PRO A 407 -55.03 -45.39 13.37
N VAL A 408 -55.03 -44.04 13.53
CA VAL A 408 -56.07 -43.04 13.00
C VAL A 408 -57.54 -43.12 13.58
N PRO A 409 -58.56 -42.18 13.39
CA PRO A 409 -58.69 -40.81 12.78
C PRO A 409 -59.34 -39.64 13.62
N ALA A 410 -59.16 -38.40 13.11
CA ALA A 410 -60.09 -37.25 12.82
C ALA A 410 -61.24 -36.68 13.74
N ASP A 411 -61.60 -35.40 13.43
CA ASP A 411 -62.89 -34.64 13.60
C ASP A 411 -63.39 -34.24 15.03
N GLU A 412 -64.18 -33.15 15.30
CA GLU A 412 -64.66 -31.98 14.51
C GLU A 412 -65.12 -30.75 15.40
N MET A 413 -65.39 -29.61 14.75
CA MET A 413 -66.36 -28.49 15.03
C MET A 413 -66.47 -27.64 16.34
N ILE A 414 -66.27 -26.32 16.15
CA ILE A 414 -67.21 -25.16 16.32
C ILE A 414 -68.12 -25.00 17.57
N THR A 415 -67.87 -23.92 18.35
CA THR A 415 -68.83 -22.82 18.73
C THR A 415 -68.04 -21.74 19.51
N ARG A 416 -68.10 -20.40 19.35
CA ARG A 416 -68.99 -19.37 18.73
C ARG A 416 -70.02 -18.70 19.68
N ALA A 417 -69.78 -17.40 19.95
CA ALA A 417 -70.73 -16.26 20.10
C ALA A 417 -70.98 -15.59 21.48
N SER A 418 -71.33 -14.30 21.37
CA SER A 418 -71.78 -13.29 22.37
C SER A 418 -70.68 -12.57 23.18
N LEU A 419 -70.47 -11.24 23.12
CA LEU A 419 -71.36 -10.04 23.14
C LEU A 419 -71.92 -9.78 24.56
N THR A 420 -72.00 -8.56 25.12
CA THR A 420 -72.11 -7.18 24.55
C THR A 420 -71.45 -6.08 25.42
N ASP A 421 -70.96 -5.00 24.78
CA ASP A 421 -71.01 -3.55 25.17
C ASP A 421 -70.38 -3.08 26.53
N GLU A 422 -70.09 -1.78 26.79
CA GLU A 422 -70.48 -0.54 26.09
C GLU A 422 -69.42 0.60 26.14
N GLN A 423 -69.30 1.33 25.02
CA GLN A 423 -68.83 2.72 24.76
C GLN A 423 -67.95 3.51 25.77
N THR A 424 -66.88 4.13 25.24
CA THR A 424 -66.78 5.61 25.12
C THR A 424 -65.94 5.99 23.88
N GLU A 425 -66.40 6.94 23.06
CA GLU A 425 -65.66 7.44 21.88
C GLU A 425 -64.75 8.64 22.21
N TYR A 426 -63.65 8.80 21.47
CA TYR A 426 -63.16 10.11 21.02
C TYR A 426 -62.40 9.97 19.68
N PHE A 427 -62.68 10.87 18.73
CA PHE A 427 -62.22 10.78 17.34
C PHE A 427 -60.73 11.13 17.14
N SER A 428 -60.02 10.34 16.32
CA SER A 428 -59.00 10.83 15.37
C SER A 428 -58.74 9.80 14.26
N THR A 429 -59.02 10.21 13.02
CA THR A 429 -58.48 9.76 11.70
C THR A 429 -57.63 8.48 11.59
N THR A 430 -58.02 7.64 10.64
CA THR A 430 -57.23 6.53 10.08
C THR A 430 -55.91 6.99 9.44
N ASP A 431 -54.80 6.33 9.79
CA ASP A 431 -53.62 6.18 8.90
C ASP A 431 -53.68 4.81 8.22
N GLU A 432 -53.34 4.75 6.94
CA GLU A 432 -53.28 3.50 6.18
C GLU A 432 -52.01 2.72 6.55
N GLN A 433 -52.17 1.51 7.12
CA GLN A 433 -51.04 0.59 7.30
C GLN A 433 -50.54 0.12 5.93
N THR A 434 -49.57 0.84 5.38
CA THR A 434 -48.84 0.41 4.19
C THR A 434 -47.89 -0.71 4.59
N GLU A 435 -48.29 -1.97 4.36
CA GLU A 435 -47.37 -3.10 4.42
C GLU A 435 -46.21 -2.85 3.45
N TYR A 436 -45.01 -2.66 4.00
CA TYR A 436 -43.78 -2.68 3.23
C TYR A 436 -43.51 -4.10 2.74
N PHE A 437 -44.13 -4.46 1.62
CA PHE A 437 -43.76 -5.64 0.84
C PHE A 437 -42.25 -5.60 0.59
N SER A 438 -41.53 -6.61 1.07
CA SER A 438 -40.10 -6.68 0.80
C SER A 438 -39.88 -6.89 -0.71
N THR A 439 -38.88 -6.23 -1.27
CA THR A 439 -38.54 -6.40 -2.70
C THR A 439 -37.98 -7.79 -2.99
N THR A 440 -37.69 -8.58 -1.95
CA THR A 440 -37.14 -9.92 -2.02
C THR A 440 -38.25 -10.97 -2.09
N ASP A 441 -39.36 -10.78 -1.37
CA ASP A 441 -40.61 -11.53 -1.57
C ASP A 441 -41.12 -11.37 -3.02
N SER A 442 -41.10 -10.15 -3.57
CA SER A 442 -41.56 -9.90 -4.95
C SER A 442 -40.58 -10.40 -6.03
N LEU A 443 -39.32 -10.62 -5.69
CA LEU A 443 -38.33 -11.33 -6.52
C LEU A 443 -38.36 -12.86 -6.34
N GLY A 444 -39.16 -13.38 -5.39
CA GLY A 444 -39.20 -14.81 -5.06
C GLY A 444 -37.92 -15.34 -4.39
N ILE A 445 -37.14 -14.46 -3.77
CA ILE A 445 -35.90 -14.79 -3.08
C ILE A 445 -36.24 -15.15 -1.63
N ASN A 446 -35.92 -16.37 -1.22
CA ASN A 446 -36.05 -16.77 0.18
C ASN A 446 -34.95 -16.08 1.00
N THR A 447 -35.33 -15.10 1.81
CA THR A 447 -34.45 -14.12 2.50
C THR A 447 -33.42 -14.71 3.48
N GLY A 448 -33.44 -16.03 3.71
CA GLY A 448 -32.42 -16.75 4.46
C GLY A 448 -31.29 -17.38 3.62
N ASP A 449 -31.42 -17.52 2.29
CA ASP A 449 -30.35 -18.08 1.43
C ASP A 449 -29.46 -16.97 0.87
N LEU A 450 -28.41 -16.65 1.65
CA LEU A 450 -27.34 -15.74 1.28
C LEU A 450 -26.79 -15.98 -0.14
N LYS A 451 -26.71 -17.23 -0.61
CA LYS A 451 -26.18 -17.51 -1.95
C LYS A 451 -27.14 -17.03 -3.04
N GLN A 452 -28.46 -17.11 -2.84
CA GLN A 452 -29.41 -16.51 -3.78
C GLN A 452 -29.34 -14.98 -3.75
N VAL A 453 -29.19 -14.37 -2.57
CA VAL A 453 -29.05 -12.91 -2.44
C VAL A 453 -27.82 -12.42 -3.20
N ILE A 454 -26.65 -13.04 -3.02
CA ILE A 454 -25.42 -12.75 -3.79
C ILE A 454 -25.69 -12.85 -5.31
N ILE A 455 -26.30 -13.96 -5.76
CA ILE A 455 -26.64 -14.18 -7.18
C ILE A 455 -27.61 -13.11 -7.70
N ALA A 456 -28.60 -12.71 -6.90
CA ALA A 456 -29.56 -11.68 -7.24
C ALA A 456 -28.90 -10.30 -7.37
N CYS A 457 -28.00 -9.92 -6.44
CA CYS A 457 -27.20 -8.71 -6.55
C CYS A 457 -26.43 -8.65 -7.87
N GLY A 458 -25.72 -9.73 -8.22
CA GLY A 458 -24.98 -9.83 -9.48
C GLY A 458 -25.87 -9.74 -10.72
N LYS A 459 -27.11 -10.27 -10.65
CA LYS A 459 -28.09 -10.25 -11.75
C LYS A 459 -28.70 -8.86 -11.95
N ALA A 460 -29.15 -8.21 -10.88
CA ALA A 460 -29.66 -6.83 -10.91
C ALA A 460 -28.58 -5.86 -11.40
N ALA A 461 -27.35 -6.05 -10.91
CA ALA A 461 -26.18 -5.29 -11.34
C ALA A 461 -25.86 -5.42 -12.84
N ALA A 462 -26.14 -6.58 -13.44
CA ALA A 462 -25.98 -6.80 -14.87
C ALA A 462 -27.13 -6.21 -15.71
N GLY A 463 -28.32 -6.06 -15.13
CA GLY A 463 -29.48 -5.44 -15.76
C GLY A 463 -29.46 -3.90 -15.76
N ASN A 464 -28.48 -3.28 -15.09
CA ASN A 464 -28.43 -1.83 -14.79
C ASN A 464 -29.63 -1.32 -13.97
N GLY A 465 -30.33 -2.20 -13.25
CA GLY A 465 -31.44 -1.85 -12.36
C GLY A 465 -30.91 -1.20 -11.07
N ILE A 466 -30.64 0.10 -11.10
CA ILE A 466 -29.97 0.82 -9.99
C ILE A 466 -30.72 0.59 -8.66
N TYR A 467 -32.02 0.87 -8.62
CA TYR A 467 -32.84 0.75 -7.41
C TYR A 467 -32.91 -0.70 -6.89
N GLU A 468 -33.16 -1.68 -7.77
CA GLU A 468 -33.15 -3.11 -7.42
C GLU A 468 -31.79 -3.53 -6.84
N THR A 469 -30.71 -3.04 -7.43
CA THR A 469 -29.34 -3.34 -6.98
C THR A 469 -29.03 -2.68 -5.65
N GLU A 470 -29.46 -1.43 -5.40
CA GLU A 470 -29.28 -0.73 -4.12
C GLU A 470 -30.04 -1.42 -2.98
N VAL A 471 -31.25 -1.92 -3.24
CA VAL A 471 -32.02 -2.70 -2.25
C VAL A 471 -31.32 -4.03 -1.96
N LEU A 472 -30.95 -4.81 -2.98
CA LEU A 472 -30.27 -6.11 -2.79
C LEU A 472 -28.88 -5.96 -2.15
N ILE A 473 -28.13 -4.90 -2.47
CA ILE A 473 -26.86 -4.55 -1.77
C ILE A 473 -27.11 -4.23 -0.29
N SER A 474 -28.27 -3.65 0.05
CA SER A 474 -28.63 -3.30 1.43
C SER A 474 -29.08 -4.51 2.23
N GLU A 475 -29.78 -5.48 1.61
CA GLU A 475 -30.04 -6.81 2.19
C GLU A 475 -28.75 -7.59 2.40
N LEU A 476 -27.93 -7.75 1.34
CA LEU A 476 -26.68 -8.51 1.39
C LEU A 476 -25.75 -8.04 2.52
N ARG A 477 -25.69 -6.73 2.77
CA ARG A 477 -24.92 -6.12 3.86
C ARG A 477 -25.32 -6.62 5.27
N GLN A 478 -26.55 -7.09 5.48
CA GLN A 478 -27.01 -7.63 6.76
C GLN A 478 -26.68 -9.12 6.95
N LEU A 479 -26.37 -9.84 5.86
CA LEU A 479 -26.16 -11.30 5.85
C LEU A 479 -24.69 -11.72 5.86
N VAL A 480 -23.78 -10.83 5.43
CA VAL A 480 -22.33 -11.09 5.30
C VAL A 480 -21.54 -10.77 6.56
N SER A 481 -20.40 -11.42 6.75
CA SER A 481 -19.51 -11.22 7.90
C SER A 481 -18.10 -11.70 7.61
N ILE A 482 -17.09 -10.87 7.91
CA ILE A 482 -15.66 -11.18 7.73
C ILE A 482 -15.13 -12.28 8.67
N SER A 483 -15.87 -12.60 9.73
CA SER A 483 -15.58 -13.71 10.67
C SER A 483 -16.63 -14.82 10.60
N GLY A 484 -17.51 -14.78 9.59
CA GLY A 484 -18.58 -15.76 9.38
C GLY A 484 -18.11 -17.06 8.71
N ASP A 485 -19.07 -17.81 8.18
CA ASP A 485 -18.79 -18.97 7.32
C ASP A 485 -18.17 -18.56 5.95
N PRO A 486 -17.70 -19.52 5.13
CA PRO A 486 -17.08 -19.22 3.82
C PRO A 486 -17.93 -18.36 2.89
N MET A 487 -19.26 -18.55 2.89
CA MET A 487 -20.19 -17.82 2.04
C MET A 487 -20.44 -16.41 2.59
N GLN A 488 -20.48 -16.25 3.92
CA GLN A 488 -20.54 -14.93 4.57
C GLN A 488 -19.28 -14.10 4.32
N ARG A 489 -18.10 -14.74 4.32
CA ARG A 489 -16.81 -14.08 4.10
C ARG A 489 -16.59 -13.73 2.64
N LEU A 490 -16.85 -14.65 1.73
CA LEU A 490 -16.86 -14.39 0.28
C LEU A 490 -17.91 -13.34 -0.10
N GLY A 491 -19.12 -13.43 0.47
CA GLY A 491 -20.19 -12.47 0.26
C GLY A 491 -19.79 -11.04 0.62
N ALA A 492 -18.99 -10.84 1.68
CA ALA A 492 -18.43 -9.53 2.01
C ALA A 492 -17.49 -9.01 0.91
N CYS A 493 -16.59 -9.85 0.38
CA CYS A 493 -15.72 -9.47 -0.74
C CYS A 493 -16.51 -9.15 -2.01
N MET A 494 -17.57 -9.91 -2.31
CA MET A 494 -18.42 -9.66 -3.49
C MET A 494 -19.32 -8.42 -3.32
N LEU A 495 -19.76 -8.13 -2.09
CA LEU A 495 -20.47 -6.90 -1.74
C LEU A 495 -19.59 -5.65 -1.97
N GLU A 496 -18.34 -5.65 -1.50
CA GLU A 496 -17.42 -4.54 -1.74
C GLU A 496 -17.11 -4.37 -3.23
N GLY A 497 -16.94 -5.47 -3.98
CA GLY A 497 -16.79 -5.42 -5.44
C GLY A 497 -17.99 -4.79 -6.15
N LEU A 498 -19.21 -5.07 -5.71
CA LEU A 498 -20.44 -4.44 -6.21
C LEU A 498 -20.53 -2.97 -5.82
N VAL A 499 -20.28 -2.63 -4.55
CA VAL A 499 -20.32 -1.23 -4.06
C VAL A 499 -19.30 -0.36 -4.81
N ALA A 500 -18.09 -0.89 -5.07
CA ALA A 500 -17.07 -0.23 -5.87
C ALA A 500 -17.50 0.00 -7.33
N ARG A 501 -18.19 -0.98 -7.94
CA ARG A 501 -18.78 -0.88 -9.29
C ARG A 501 -19.83 0.23 -9.37
N PHE A 502 -20.80 0.23 -8.45
CA PHE A 502 -21.94 1.17 -8.48
C PHE A 502 -21.59 2.60 -8.07
N SER A 503 -20.57 2.79 -7.25
CA SER A 503 -20.09 4.12 -6.84
C SER A 503 -19.48 4.97 -7.97
N SER A 504 -19.55 4.53 -9.23
CA SER A 504 -18.95 5.18 -10.41
C SER A 504 -17.45 5.44 -10.24
N SER A 505 -16.81 4.60 -9.44
CA SER A 505 -15.50 4.85 -8.83
C SER A 505 -14.61 3.61 -8.88
N GLY A 506 -14.81 2.67 -9.81
CA GLY A 506 -14.04 1.42 -9.93
C GLY A 506 -12.54 1.62 -9.71
N SER A 507 -11.87 2.42 -10.55
CA SER A 507 -10.44 2.74 -10.40
C SER A 507 -10.07 3.75 -9.31
N LYS A 508 -11.04 4.42 -8.67
CA LYS A 508 -10.80 5.31 -7.52
C LYS A 508 -10.87 4.54 -6.21
N LEU A 509 -11.92 3.77 -5.98
CA LEU A 509 -12.05 2.86 -4.84
C LEU A 509 -11.06 1.70 -4.93
N TYR A 510 -10.73 1.15 -6.10
CA TYR A 510 -9.61 0.20 -6.22
C TYR A 510 -8.26 0.79 -5.77
N LYS A 511 -8.12 2.13 -5.78
CA LYS A 511 -6.95 2.89 -5.29
C LYS A 511 -7.21 3.67 -3.98
N SER A 512 -8.39 3.53 -3.38
CA SER A 512 -8.82 4.25 -2.17
C SER A 512 -9.74 3.43 -1.28
N LEU A 513 -9.66 2.10 -1.41
CA LEU A 513 -10.04 1.14 -0.39
C LEU A 513 -9.02 1.33 0.73
N ASN A 514 -9.27 2.37 1.52
CA ASN A 514 -8.42 2.87 2.59
C ASN A 514 -8.41 1.89 3.78
N CYS A 515 -7.93 0.69 3.50
CA CYS A 515 -7.05 0.02 4.40
C CYS A 515 -5.97 1.00 4.85
N LYS A 516 -5.48 0.83 6.09
CA LYS A 516 -4.06 1.06 6.30
C LYS A 516 -3.37 0.09 5.34
N GLU A 517 -2.74 0.59 4.28
CA GLU A 517 -2.02 -0.28 3.34
C GLU A 517 -1.04 -1.14 4.18
N PRO A 518 -1.11 -2.48 4.06
CA PRO A 518 -0.34 -3.35 4.92
C PRO A 518 1.13 -3.11 4.61
N THR A 519 1.88 -2.60 5.59
CA THR A 519 3.31 -2.30 5.40
C THR A 519 3.99 -3.54 4.84
N SER A 520 5.04 -3.36 4.02
CA SER A 520 5.58 -4.52 3.29
C SER A 520 5.87 -5.76 4.15
N PRO A 521 6.37 -5.67 5.41
CA PRO A 521 6.46 -6.82 6.30
C PRO A 521 5.11 -7.48 6.65
N GLU A 522 4.06 -6.70 6.89
CA GLU A 522 2.68 -7.19 7.07
C GLU A 522 2.22 -7.95 5.81
N LEU A 523 2.33 -7.34 4.62
CA LEU A 523 1.93 -7.96 3.36
C LEU A 523 2.75 -9.21 2.99
N MET A 524 4.07 -9.19 3.24
CA MET A 524 4.93 -10.38 3.11
C MET A 524 4.49 -11.50 4.03
N SER A 525 4.12 -11.20 5.28
CA SER A 525 3.63 -12.23 6.22
C SER A 525 2.29 -12.83 5.79
N TYR A 526 1.38 -12.04 5.23
CA TYR A 526 0.10 -12.54 4.70
C TYR A 526 0.29 -13.44 3.47
N MET A 527 1.17 -13.04 2.54
CA MET A 527 1.51 -13.86 1.37
C MET A 527 2.21 -15.18 1.74
N HIS A 528 3.10 -15.15 2.74
CA HIS A 528 3.74 -16.35 3.29
C HIS A 528 2.71 -17.26 3.98
N LEU A 529 1.81 -16.70 4.78
CA LEU A 529 0.77 -17.46 5.47
C LEU A 529 -0.22 -18.10 4.48
N LEU A 530 -0.58 -17.41 3.40
CA LEU A 530 -1.40 -17.98 2.32
C LEU A 530 -0.71 -19.17 1.64
N TYR A 531 0.60 -19.06 1.39
CA TYR A 531 1.44 -20.12 0.81
C TYR A 531 1.53 -21.39 1.68
N ASP A 532 1.38 -21.25 3.00
CA ASP A 532 1.38 -22.40 3.93
C ASP A 532 -0.02 -22.94 4.23
N MET A 533 -1.00 -22.08 4.49
CA MET A 533 -2.41 -22.45 4.72
C MET A 533 -2.98 -23.34 3.62
N CYS A 534 -2.68 -23.03 2.36
CA CYS A 534 -3.24 -23.72 1.20
C CYS A 534 -2.15 -24.16 0.23
N PRO A 535 -2.28 -25.34 -0.40
CA PRO A 535 -1.27 -25.86 -1.31
C PRO A 535 -1.25 -25.15 -2.66
N LEU A 536 -2.07 -24.12 -2.92
CA LEU A 536 -2.27 -23.51 -4.24
C LEU A 536 -0.94 -23.09 -4.91
N TYR A 537 -0.21 -22.17 -4.28
CA TYR A 537 1.08 -21.70 -4.77
C TYR A 537 2.19 -22.76 -4.65
N LYS A 538 2.17 -23.54 -3.55
CA LYS A 538 3.17 -24.59 -3.25
C LYS A 538 3.16 -25.71 -4.30
N PHE A 539 1.97 -26.17 -4.71
CA PHE A 539 1.74 -27.06 -5.85
C PHE A 539 2.29 -26.48 -7.15
N GLY A 540 1.94 -25.22 -7.46
CA GLY A 540 2.38 -24.54 -8.68
C GLY A 540 3.90 -24.46 -8.80
N TYR A 541 4.58 -24.00 -7.75
CA TYR A 541 6.04 -23.93 -7.73
C TYR A 541 6.71 -25.30 -7.76
N MET A 542 6.19 -26.31 -7.03
CA MET A 542 6.81 -27.65 -7.02
C MET A 542 6.63 -28.39 -8.36
N SER A 543 5.48 -28.27 -9.02
CA SER A 543 5.26 -28.83 -10.36
C SER A 543 6.12 -28.13 -11.41
N ALA A 544 6.15 -26.79 -11.43
CA ALA A 544 7.03 -26.04 -12.32
C ALA A 544 8.52 -26.39 -12.10
N ASN A 545 8.98 -26.39 -10.85
CA ASN A 545 10.37 -26.71 -10.52
C ASN A 545 10.75 -28.15 -10.87
N GLY A 546 9.81 -29.10 -10.80
CA GLY A 546 10.00 -30.47 -11.29
C GLY A 546 10.29 -30.53 -12.79
N ALA A 547 9.45 -29.90 -13.62
CA ALA A 547 9.68 -29.81 -15.07
C ALA A 547 11.00 -29.10 -15.41
N ILE A 548 11.33 -28.02 -14.68
CA ILE A 548 12.57 -27.26 -14.88
C ILE A 548 13.79 -28.12 -14.57
N ALA A 549 13.83 -28.76 -13.40
CA ALA A 549 14.96 -29.61 -12.99
C ALA A 549 15.17 -30.80 -13.93
N GLU A 550 14.09 -31.42 -14.40
CA GLU A 550 14.12 -32.50 -15.40
C GLU A 550 14.71 -32.01 -16.73
N ALA A 551 14.29 -30.84 -17.21
CA ALA A 551 14.67 -30.33 -18.53
C ALA A 551 16.09 -29.72 -18.58
N VAL A 552 16.62 -29.20 -17.47
CA VAL A 552 18.00 -28.68 -17.36
C VAL A 552 19.01 -29.72 -16.83
N LYS A 553 18.59 -30.97 -16.70
CA LYS A 553 19.41 -32.10 -16.26
C LYS A 553 20.61 -32.30 -17.19
N GLY A 554 21.82 -32.22 -16.64
CA GLY A 554 23.07 -32.30 -17.40
C GLY A 554 23.56 -30.99 -18.04
N GLU A 555 22.76 -29.91 -18.02
CA GLU A 555 23.17 -28.61 -18.56
C GLU A 555 24.20 -27.92 -17.66
N ASN A 556 25.17 -27.22 -18.24
CA ASN A 556 26.26 -26.53 -17.51
C ASN A 556 26.04 -25.02 -17.36
N PHE A 557 25.22 -24.42 -18.22
CA PHE A 557 24.84 -23.01 -18.18
C PHE A 557 23.32 -22.93 -18.28
N VAL A 558 22.65 -22.44 -17.24
CA VAL A 558 21.18 -22.40 -17.14
C VAL A 558 20.74 -20.95 -16.99
N HIS A 559 19.88 -20.48 -17.89
CA HIS A 559 19.31 -19.14 -17.84
C HIS A 559 17.80 -19.23 -17.60
N ILE A 560 17.33 -18.83 -16.42
CA ILE A 560 15.92 -18.80 -16.06
C ILE A 560 15.40 -17.39 -16.29
N ILE A 561 14.33 -17.25 -17.06
CA ILE A 561 13.59 -16.01 -17.28
C ILE A 561 12.25 -16.14 -16.55
N ASP A 562 12.03 -15.34 -15.52
CA ASP A 562 10.86 -15.45 -14.66
C ASP A 562 9.96 -14.22 -14.82
N PHE A 563 8.75 -14.43 -15.33
CA PHE A 563 7.74 -13.39 -15.45
C PHE A 563 6.93 -13.33 -14.15
N GLN A 564 7.17 -12.26 -13.37
CA GLN A 564 6.65 -12.01 -12.02
C GLN A 564 7.38 -12.75 -10.90
N ILE A 565 8.70 -12.54 -10.81
CA ILE A 565 9.56 -13.17 -9.79
C ILE A 565 9.16 -12.90 -8.34
N ALA A 566 8.44 -11.80 -8.08
CA ALA A 566 7.99 -11.39 -6.75
C ALA A 566 9.13 -11.45 -5.71
N GLN A 567 9.07 -12.39 -4.75
CA GLN A 567 10.07 -12.56 -3.68
C GLN A 567 11.25 -13.49 -4.03
N GLY A 568 11.21 -14.16 -5.19
CA GLY A 568 12.19 -15.17 -5.60
C GLY A 568 12.11 -16.51 -4.87
N SER A 569 11.09 -16.75 -4.03
CA SER A 569 10.98 -17.93 -3.16
C SER A 569 10.95 -19.26 -3.92
N GLN A 570 10.34 -19.31 -5.11
CA GLN A 570 10.35 -20.47 -6.01
C GLN A 570 11.79 -20.95 -6.29
N TRP A 571 12.73 -20.01 -6.48
CA TRP A 571 14.10 -20.30 -6.93
C TRP A 571 15.03 -20.80 -5.84
N ILE A 572 14.69 -20.62 -4.55
CA ILE A 572 15.49 -21.12 -3.43
C ILE A 572 15.68 -22.64 -3.54
N THR A 573 14.59 -23.37 -3.82
CA THR A 573 14.61 -24.84 -3.98
C THR A 573 15.38 -25.29 -5.23
N ILE A 574 15.31 -24.52 -6.32
CA ILE A 574 16.07 -24.78 -7.56
C ILE A 574 17.57 -24.55 -7.34
N ILE A 575 17.96 -23.47 -6.65
CA ILE A 575 19.35 -23.16 -6.30
C ILE A 575 19.95 -24.31 -5.48
N GLN A 576 19.26 -24.75 -4.43
CA GLN A 576 19.69 -25.86 -3.57
C GLN A 576 19.81 -27.18 -4.35
N ALA A 577 18.83 -27.50 -5.20
CA ALA A 577 18.84 -28.73 -6.00
C ALA A 577 19.93 -28.74 -7.09
N LEU A 578 20.16 -27.61 -7.76
CA LEU A 578 21.21 -27.48 -8.76
C LEU A 578 22.61 -27.50 -8.12
N ALA A 579 22.78 -26.96 -6.92
CA ALA A 579 24.01 -27.10 -6.14
C ALA A 579 24.29 -28.56 -5.73
N ALA A 580 23.25 -29.31 -5.36
CA ALA A 580 23.34 -30.71 -4.95
C ALA A 580 23.51 -31.73 -6.10
N ARG A 581 23.71 -31.28 -7.35
CA ARG A 581 23.87 -32.17 -8.52
C ARG A 581 25.11 -33.08 -8.40
N PRO A 582 25.01 -34.40 -8.64
CA PRO A 582 26.16 -35.31 -8.61
C PRO A 582 27.28 -34.97 -9.62
N ALA A 583 26.93 -34.32 -10.74
CA ALA A 583 27.88 -33.84 -11.74
C ALA A 583 28.49 -32.45 -11.41
N GLY A 584 28.13 -31.88 -10.25
CA GLY A 584 28.49 -30.52 -9.83
C GLY A 584 27.47 -29.44 -10.23
N PRO A 585 27.58 -28.25 -9.59
CA PRO A 585 26.74 -27.09 -9.87
C PRO A 585 26.94 -26.54 -11.29
N PRO A 586 25.86 -26.19 -12.02
CA PRO A 586 25.95 -25.39 -13.23
C PRO A 586 26.17 -23.91 -12.90
N CYS A 587 26.57 -23.11 -13.88
CA CYS A 587 26.39 -21.66 -13.81
C CYS A 587 24.90 -21.34 -13.97
N LEU A 588 24.29 -20.74 -12.95
CA LEU A 588 22.88 -20.32 -12.96
C LEU A 588 22.78 -18.80 -13.16
N ARG A 589 21.95 -18.38 -14.10
CA ARG A 589 21.56 -16.98 -14.27
C ARG A 589 20.04 -16.84 -14.18
N ILE A 590 19.55 -15.89 -13.39
CA ILE A 590 18.12 -15.59 -13.28
C ILE A 590 17.86 -14.17 -13.78
N THR A 591 16.97 -14.02 -14.76
CA THR A 591 16.36 -12.77 -15.17
C THR A 591 14.99 -12.65 -14.50
N GLY A 592 14.91 -11.85 -13.45
CA GLY A 592 13.66 -11.55 -12.75
C GLY A 592 12.95 -10.36 -13.39
N ILE A 593 11.76 -10.59 -13.94
CA ILE A 593 10.87 -9.56 -14.47
C ILE A 593 9.80 -9.29 -13.42
N ASP A 594 9.60 -8.01 -13.08
CA ASP A 594 8.52 -7.55 -12.19
C ASP A 594 8.36 -6.03 -12.38
N ASP A 595 7.18 -5.49 -12.06
CA ASP A 595 6.90 -4.06 -12.23
C ASP A 595 7.31 -3.21 -11.01
N SER A 596 7.32 -1.89 -11.20
CA SER A 596 7.67 -0.93 -10.15
C SER A 596 6.56 -0.75 -9.11
N ASN A 597 5.30 -1.08 -9.43
CA ASN A 597 4.18 -0.98 -8.49
C ASN A 597 4.27 -2.08 -7.42
N SER A 598 4.68 -3.27 -7.84
CA SER A 598 4.85 -4.47 -7.01
C SER A 598 6.02 -4.36 -6.03
N ALA A 599 6.89 -3.35 -6.15
CA ALA A 599 8.00 -3.11 -5.23
C ALA A 599 7.56 -2.94 -3.77
N TYR A 600 6.35 -2.41 -3.54
CA TYR A 600 5.77 -2.34 -2.19
C TYR A 600 5.44 -3.73 -1.62
N ALA A 601 4.82 -4.61 -2.40
CA ALA A 601 4.55 -6.00 -2.01
C ALA A 601 5.84 -6.85 -1.91
N ARG A 602 6.89 -6.43 -2.61
CA ARG A 602 8.22 -7.05 -2.60
C ARG A 602 9.09 -6.63 -1.40
N GLY A 603 8.82 -5.46 -0.81
CA GLY A 603 9.63 -4.88 0.26
C GLY A 603 10.90 -4.19 -0.23
N GLY A 604 10.95 -3.85 -1.52
CA GLY A 604 12.10 -3.25 -2.17
C GLY A 604 12.09 -3.42 -3.69
N GLY A 605 13.16 -2.98 -4.34
CA GLY A 605 13.38 -3.27 -5.75
C GLY A 605 13.77 -4.73 -6.00
N LEU A 606 14.00 -5.06 -7.27
CA LEU A 606 14.49 -6.37 -7.70
C LEU A 606 15.94 -6.63 -7.24
N ASP A 607 16.69 -5.57 -6.92
CA ASP A 607 18.02 -5.61 -6.32
C ASP A 607 18.05 -6.36 -4.98
N MET A 608 17.02 -6.21 -4.14
CA MET A 608 16.91 -6.94 -2.87
C MET A 608 16.66 -8.45 -3.07
N VAL A 609 15.89 -8.82 -4.12
CA VAL A 609 15.70 -10.23 -4.49
C VAL A 609 16.96 -10.82 -5.09
N GLY A 610 17.63 -10.09 -5.99
CA GLY A 610 18.93 -10.50 -6.53
C GLY A 610 19.98 -10.71 -5.43
N THR A 611 20.03 -9.81 -4.46
CA THR A 611 20.91 -9.92 -3.28
C THR A 611 20.58 -11.18 -2.46
N ARG A 612 19.30 -11.43 -2.15
CA ARG A 612 18.87 -12.63 -1.41
C ARG A 612 19.25 -13.92 -2.15
N LEU A 613 18.95 -14.01 -3.45
CA LEU A 613 19.25 -15.18 -4.27
C LEU A 613 20.77 -15.41 -4.45
N HIS A 614 21.55 -14.32 -4.54
CA HIS A 614 23.01 -14.41 -4.59
C HIS A 614 23.58 -14.92 -3.26
N SER A 615 23.09 -14.46 -2.10
CA SER A 615 23.51 -14.98 -0.79
C SER A 615 23.20 -16.48 -0.62
N ILE A 616 22.03 -16.94 -1.06
CA ILE A 616 21.64 -18.36 -0.99
C ILE A 616 22.46 -19.21 -1.98
N SER A 617 22.75 -18.68 -3.16
CA SER A 617 23.61 -19.38 -4.13
C SER A 617 25.05 -19.49 -3.64
N ALA A 618 25.59 -18.42 -3.04
CA ALA A 618 26.93 -18.38 -2.48
C ALA A 618 27.09 -19.34 -1.28
N SER A 619 26.09 -19.45 -0.40
CA SER A 619 26.14 -20.41 0.74
C SER A 619 26.11 -21.87 0.28
N CYS A 620 25.54 -22.14 -0.90
CA CYS A 620 25.51 -23.47 -1.52
C CYS A 620 26.62 -23.71 -2.56
N GLY A 621 27.52 -22.74 -2.79
CA GLY A 621 28.62 -22.86 -3.76
C GLY A 621 28.20 -22.84 -5.25
N LEU A 622 26.98 -22.38 -5.57
CA LEU A 622 26.45 -22.28 -6.92
C LEU A 622 26.93 -20.99 -7.60
N PRO A 623 27.63 -21.04 -8.75
CA PRO A 623 27.98 -19.84 -9.53
C PRO A 623 26.69 -19.15 -10.03
N PHE A 624 26.46 -17.91 -9.60
CA PHE A 624 25.16 -17.25 -9.76
C PHE A 624 25.23 -15.80 -10.23
N GLU A 625 24.38 -15.46 -11.20
CA GLU A 625 24.16 -14.11 -11.72
C GLU A 625 22.67 -13.73 -11.71
N PHE A 626 22.36 -12.47 -11.41
CA PHE A 626 20.99 -11.94 -11.43
C PHE A 626 20.87 -10.72 -12.36
N ASN A 627 19.83 -10.71 -13.19
CA ASN A 627 19.46 -9.62 -14.07
C ASN A 627 18.05 -9.12 -13.69
N ALA A 628 17.90 -7.82 -13.46
CA ALA A 628 16.66 -7.20 -12.98
C ALA A 628 15.95 -6.44 -14.12
N VAL A 629 14.73 -6.87 -14.47
CA VAL A 629 13.92 -6.24 -15.53
C VAL A 629 12.71 -5.55 -14.90
N HIS A 630 12.86 -4.26 -14.64
CA HIS A 630 11.83 -3.39 -14.07
C HIS A 630 10.82 -2.97 -15.15
N ALA A 631 9.88 -3.87 -15.49
CA ALA A 631 8.88 -3.66 -16.53
C ALA A 631 7.64 -4.54 -16.29
N ALA A 632 6.46 -4.05 -16.66
CA ALA A 632 5.29 -4.92 -16.73
C ALA A 632 5.45 -5.94 -17.87
N SER A 633 4.91 -7.15 -17.70
CA SER A 633 5.04 -8.26 -18.67
C SER A 633 4.79 -7.87 -20.14
N HIS A 634 3.80 -7.02 -20.38
CA HIS A 634 3.40 -6.55 -21.71
C HIS A 634 4.37 -5.53 -22.35
N GLU A 635 5.30 -4.97 -21.58
CA GLU A 635 6.38 -4.05 -22.00
C GLU A 635 7.69 -4.80 -22.29
N VAL A 636 7.77 -6.10 -22.01
CA VAL A 636 9.00 -6.89 -22.18
C VAL A 636 9.25 -7.20 -23.66
N TYR A 637 10.49 -6.97 -24.11
CA TYR A 637 10.99 -7.32 -25.43
C TYR A 637 12.27 -8.15 -25.31
N ILE A 638 12.62 -8.89 -26.36
CA ILE A 638 13.75 -9.84 -26.39
C ILE A 638 15.08 -9.22 -25.90
N GLN A 639 15.31 -7.95 -26.20
CA GLN A 639 16.49 -7.19 -25.81
C GLN A 639 16.63 -6.98 -24.27
N HIS A 640 15.54 -7.08 -23.50
CA HIS A 640 15.58 -6.94 -22.03
C HIS A 640 16.02 -8.24 -21.33
N LEU A 641 16.04 -9.36 -22.05
CA LEU A 641 16.25 -10.70 -21.49
C LEU A 641 17.73 -11.09 -21.40
N ASP A 642 18.62 -10.36 -22.10
CA ASP A 642 20.08 -10.59 -22.14
C ASP A 642 20.47 -12.06 -22.39
N THR A 643 19.79 -12.77 -23.30
CA THR A 643 20.03 -14.21 -23.56
C THR A 643 21.37 -14.44 -24.27
N ARG A 644 22.21 -15.36 -23.78
CA ARG A 644 23.58 -15.56 -24.28
C ARG A 644 23.74 -16.89 -25.04
N PRO A 645 24.56 -16.96 -26.09
CA PRO A 645 24.77 -18.20 -26.84
C PRO A 645 25.34 -19.32 -25.96
N GLY A 646 24.69 -20.49 -25.96
CA GLY A 646 25.12 -21.68 -25.22
C GLY A 646 24.46 -21.87 -23.85
N GLU A 647 23.60 -20.96 -23.40
CA GLU A 647 22.76 -21.15 -22.21
C GLU A 647 21.52 -22.02 -22.52
N ALA A 648 21.18 -22.92 -21.60
CA ALA A 648 19.89 -23.60 -21.59
C ALA A 648 18.83 -22.65 -21.02
N ILE A 649 18.06 -22.00 -21.91
CA ILE A 649 17.01 -21.05 -21.54
C ILE A 649 15.79 -21.78 -21.00
N VAL A 650 15.32 -21.37 -19.82
CA VAL A 650 14.09 -21.78 -19.15
C VAL A 650 13.20 -20.55 -19.00
N VAL A 651 11.89 -20.67 -19.20
CA VAL A 651 10.96 -19.56 -18.96
C VAL A 651 9.81 -19.98 -18.05
N ASN A 652 9.55 -19.19 -17.01
CA ASN A 652 8.51 -19.45 -16.02
C ASN A 652 7.41 -18.39 -16.10
N PHE A 653 6.17 -18.85 -16.16
CA PHE A 653 4.95 -18.05 -16.03
C PHE A 653 4.12 -18.60 -14.88
N ALA A 654 4.35 -18.11 -13.66
CA ALA A 654 3.58 -18.49 -12.48
C ALA A 654 2.64 -17.35 -12.09
N TYR A 655 1.33 -17.55 -12.30
CA TYR A 655 0.27 -16.61 -11.95
C TYR A 655 0.46 -15.20 -12.54
N GLN A 656 0.75 -15.10 -13.85
CA GLN A 656 1.14 -13.83 -14.48
C GLN A 656 0.61 -13.59 -15.90
N LEU A 657 0.29 -14.63 -16.68
CA LEU A 657 -0.24 -14.38 -18.03
C LEU A 657 -1.68 -13.86 -18.00
N HIS A 658 -2.45 -14.14 -16.94
CA HIS A 658 -3.73 -13.47 -16.72
C HIS A 658 -3.61 -11.95 -16.54
N HIS A 659 -2.58 -11.42 -15.84
CA HIS A 659 -2.40 -9.96 -15.74
C HIS A 659 -2.00 -9.29 -17.07
N THR A 660 -1.53 -10.06 -18.05
CA THR A 660 -1.12 -9.51 -19.36
C THR A 660 -2.36 -9.07 -20.15
N PRO A 661 -2.43 -7.84 -20.69
CA PRO A 661 -3.55 -7.36 -21.49
C PRO A 661 -3.85 -8.24 -22.70
N ASP A 662 -5.14 -8.51 -22.89
CA ASP A 662 -5.67 -9.36 -23.94
C ASP A 662 -6.25 -8.56 -25.13
N GLU A 663 -6.85 -9.27 -26.07
CA GLU A 663 -7.43 -8.74 -27.31
C GLU A 663 -8.65 -7.81 -27.08
N SER A 664 -9.23 -7.79 -25.88
CA SER A 664 -10.29 -6.83 -25.49
C SER A 664 -9.75 -5.50 -24.96
N VAL A 665 -8.45 -5.45 -24.64
CA VAL A 665 -7.76 -4.26 -24.11
C VAL A 665 -6.80 -3.67 -25.13
N SER A 666 -6.10 -4.50 -25.91
CA SER A 666 -5.09 -4.07 -26.88
C SER A 666 -5.11 -4.89 -28.16
N VAL A 667 -5.05 -4.19 -29.29
CA VAL A 667 -4.94 -4.78 -30.64
C VAL A 667 -3.60 -5.46 -30.89
N GLU A 668 -2.58 -5.25 -30.04
CA GLU A 668 -1.26 -5.88 -30.16
C GLU A 668 -1.25 -7.36 -29.73
N ASN A 669 -2.26 -7.80 -28.97
CA ASN A 669 -2.34 -9.14 -28.35
C ASN A 669 -1.02 -9.49 -27.62
N HIS A 670 -0.79 -8.83 -26.48
CA HIS A 670 0.47 -8.95 -25.73
C HIS A 670 0.70 -10.39 -25.23
N ARG A 671 -0.37 -11.12 -24.88
CA ARG A 671 -0.30 -12.55 -24.50
C ARG A 671 0.39 -13.37 -25.59
N ASP A 672 -0.13 -13.35 -26.81
CA ASP A 672 0.45 -14.12 -27.90
C ASP A 672 1.78 -13.51 -28.39
N ARG A 673 1.99 -12.18 -28.26
CA ARG A 673 3.27 -11.52 -28.55
C ARG A 673 4.39 -12.08 -27.68
N ILE A 674 4.16 -12.19 -26.37
CA ILE A 674 5.12 -12.75 -25.41
C ILE A 674 5.37 -14.22 -25.71
N ILE A 675 4.32 -15.04 -25.88
CA ILE A 675 4.48 -16.48 -26.15
C ILE A 675 5.28 -16.71 -27.45
N ARG A 676 5.01 -15.95 -28.52
CA ARG A 676 5.79 -16.02 -29.78
C ARG A 676 7.24 -15.55 -29.61
N MET A 677 7.48 -14.48 -28.86
CA MET A 677 8.83 -14.01 -28.53
C MET A 677 9.61 -15.06 -27.74
N ILE A 678 8.99 -15.70 -26.75
CA ILE A 678 9.62 -16.77 -25.97
C ILE A 678 9.88 -17.99 -26.86
N LYS A 679 9.00 -18.35 -27.81
CA LYS A 679 9.32 -19.43 -28.77
C LYS A 679 10.57 -19.11 -29.61
N SER A 680 10.78 -17.85 -29.99
CA SER A 680 11.98 -17.47 -30.77
C SER A 680 13.31 -17.59 -30.01
N LEU A 681 13.28 -17.76 -28.68
CA LEU A 681 14.46 -18.08 -27.88
C LEU A 681 14.87 -19.56 -27.96
N ALA A 682 14.04 -20.43 -28.56
CA ALA A 682 14.18 -21.89 -28.52
C ALA A 682 14.43 -22.45 -27.09
N PRO A 683 13.59 -22.09 -26.10
CA PRO A 683 13.79 -22.48 -24.70
C PRO A 683 13.72 -24.01 -24.53
N ARG A 684 14.51 -24.51 -23.59
CA ARG A 684 14.55 -25.92 -23.19
C ARG A 684 13.24 -26.39 -22.57
N VAL A 685 12.63 -25.54 -21.75
CA VAL A 685 11.26 -25.71 -21.24
C VAL A 685 10.63 -24.35 -20.94
N VAL A 686 9.31 -24.26 -21.10
CA VAL A 686 8.49 -23.17 -20.59
C VAL A 686 7.45 -23.75 -19.63
N THR A 687 7.41 -23.27 -18.39
CA THR A 687 6.41 -23.64 -17.38
C THR A 687 5.28 -22.61 -17.32
N LEU A 688 4.06 -23.10 -17.12
CA LEU A 688 2.85 -22.28 -16.97
C LEU A 688 2.02 -22.80 -15.80
N VAL A 689 1.78 -21.93 -14.82
CA VAL A 689 0.89 -22.14 -13.67
C VAL A 689 -0.14 -21.01 -13.64
N GLU A 690 -1.43 -21.34 -13.70
CA GLU A 690 -2.53 -20.37 -13.81
C GLU A 690 -3.78 -20.86 -13.04
N GLN A 691 -4.70 -19.94 -12.74
CA GLN A 691 -6.00 -20.23 -12.14
C GLN A 691 -6.95 -20.85 -13.17
N GLU A 692 -7.54 -22.02 -12.87
CA GLU A 692 -8.48 -22.71 -13.75
C GLU A 692 -9.89 -22.10 -13.63
N SER A 693 -10.06 -20.93 -14.26
CA SER A 693 -11.28 -20.11 -14.16
C SER A 693 -11.55 -19.30 -15.45
N ASN A 694 -12.81 -19.14 -15.84
CA ASN A 694 -13.22 -18.38 -17.04
C ASN A 694 -13.74 -16.99 -16.70
N THR A 695 -12.97 -16.25 -15.88
CA THR A 695 -13.29 -14.87 -15.51
C THR A 695 -12.91 -13.86 -16.61
N ASN A 696 -12.27 -14.25 -17.71
CA ASN A 696 -11.94 -13.29 -18.76
C ASN A 696 -13.06 -13.05 -19.78
N THR A 697 -13.52 -14.11 -20.46
CA THR A 697 -14.16 -13.99 -21.78
C THR A 697 -15.70 -14.04 -21.79
N THR A 698 -16.34 -13.79 -20.65
CA THR A 698 -17.79 -13.84 -20.49
C THR A 698 -18.38 -12.46 -20.12
N PRO A 699 -19.69 -12.23 -20.37
CA PRO A 699 -20.39 -11.05 -19.88
C PRO A 699 -20.35 -10.96 -18.34
N PHE A 700 -20.50 -9.75 -17.80
CA PHE A 700 -20.32 -9.46 -16.37
C PHE A 700 -21.00 -10.47 -15.41
N PHE A 701 -22.29 -10.79 -15.61
CA PHE A 701 -22.99 -11.72 -14.73
C PHE A 701 -22.37 -13.14 -14.72
N GLN A 702 -21.90 -13.62 -15.87
CA GLN A 702 -21.29 -14.95 -15.96
C GLN A 702 -19.88 -14.96 -15.37
N ARG A 703 -19.13 -13.85 -15.45
CA ARG A 703 -17.89 -13.67 -14.66
C ARG A 703 -18.18 -13.63 -13.17
N TYR A 704 -19.25 -12.95 -12.76
CA TYR A 704 -19.67 -12.85 -11.35
C TYR A 704 -20.02 -14.22 -10.77
N LEU A 705 -20.79 -15.03 -11.50
CA LEU A 705 -21.10 -16.41 -11.11
C LEU A 705 -19.87 -17.33 -11.08
N GLU A 706 -18.97 -17.23 -12.06
CA GLU A 706 -17.71 -17.98 -12.07
C GLU A 706 -16.77 -17.54 -10.93
N THR A 707 -16.76 -16.25 -10.58
CA THR A 707 -16.02 -15.72 -9.42
C THR A 707 -16.59 -16.27 -8.12
N LEU A 708 -17.92 -16.29 -7.96
CA LEU A 708 -18.61 -16.90 -6.82
C LEU A 708 -18.27 -18.38 -6.69
N ASP A 709 -18.35 -19.16 -7.77
CA ASP A 709 -18.07 -20.61 -7.75
C ASP A 709 -16.60 -20.92 -7.44
N TYR A 710 -15.67 -20.26 -8.15
CA TYR A 710 -14.22 -20.43 -7.94
C TYR A 710 -13.81 -20.05 -6.51
N TYR A 711 -14.16 -18.85 -6.04
CA TYR A 711 -13.76 -18.41 -4.71
C TYR A 711 -14.57 -19.07 -3.58
N THR A 712 -15.74 -19.67 -3.83
CA THR A 712 -16.40 -20.54 -2.83
C THR A 712 -15.46 -21.68 -2.45
N ALA A 713 -14.86 -22.35 -3.43
CA ALA A 713 -13.92 -23.43 -3.19
C ALA A 713 -12.63 -22.95 -2.47
N VAL A 714 -12.14 -21.74 -2.75
CA VAL A 714 -10.97 -21.15 -2.05
C VAL A 714 -11.30 -20.78 -0.59
N PHE A 715 -12.43 -20.12 -0.34
CA PHE A 715 -12.82 -19.73 1.03
C PHE A 715 -13.19 -20.92 1.90
N GLU A 716 -13.77 -21.98 1.32
CA GLU A 716 -13.94 -23.29 1.99
C GLU A 716 -12.60 -23.96 2.31
N SER A 717 -11.62 -23.89 1.40
CA SER A 717 -10.32 -24.55 1.57
C SER A 717 -9.42 -23.85 2.61
N ILE A 718 -9.74 -22.60 2.96
CA ILE A 718 -9.13 -21.85 4.06
C ILE A 718 -9.90 -22.03 5.39
N ASP A 719 -11.22 -22.23 5.35
CA ASP A 719 -12.07 -22.46 6.54
C ASP A 719 -11.72 -23.76 7.31
N VAL A 720 -11.11 -24.73 6.61
CA VAL A 720 -10.54 -25.94 7.24
C VAL A 720 -9.10 -25.78 7.72
N ALA A 721 -8.42 -24.68 7.34
CA ALA A 721 -7.00 -24.47 7.59
C ALA A 721 -6.74 -23.59 8.83
N LEU A 722 -7.56 -22.56 9.07
CA LEU A 722 -7.47 -21.68 10.25
C LEU A 722 -8.83 -21.35 10.89
N PRO A 723 -8.84 -21.01 12.20
CA PRO A 723 -10.05 -20.58 12.93
C PRO A 723 -10.77 -19.37 12.30
N ARG A 724 -12.07 -19.23 12.60
CA ARG A 724 -12.91 -18.19 11.97
C ARG A 724 -12.70 -16.78 12.50
N ASP A 725 -12.18 -16.68 13.72
CA ASP A 725 -11.79 -15.48 14.46
C ASP A 725 -10.29 -15.15 14.32
N ASP A 726 -9.52 -15.95 13.57
CA ASP A 726 -8.10 -15.70 13.38
C ASP A 726 -7.85 -14.41 12.58
N LYS A 727 -7.19 -13.45 13.24
CA LYS A 727 -6.91 -12.12 12.67
C LYS A 727 -5.95 -12.17 11.48
N THR A 728 -4.99 -13.10 11.48
CA THR A 728 -4.01 -13.24 10.39
C THR A 728 -4.66 -13.86 9.15
N ARG A 729 -5.61 -14.79 9.33
CA ARG A 729 -6.50 -15.27 8.26
C ARG A 729 -7.36 -14.14 7.69
N ILE A 730 -8.03 -13.35 8.54
CA ILE A 730 -8.86 -12.20 8.11
C ILE A 730 -8.04 -11.21 7.28
N SER A 731 -6.86 -10.79 7.77
CA SER A 731 -5.96 -9.91 7.02
C SER A 731 -5.47 -10.55 5.70
N THR A 732 -5.19 -11.85 5.68
CA THR A 732 -4.76 -12.56 4.46
C THR A 732 -5.88 -12.61 3.41
N GLU A 733 -7.10 -12.97 3.80
CA GLU A 733 -8.26 -12.98 2.90
C GLU A 733 -8.55 -11.57 2.37
N GLN A 734 -8.43 -10.54 3.23
CA GLN A 734 -8.66 -9.15 2.84
C GLN A 734 -7.58 -8.60 1.90
N HIS A 735 -6.30 -8.81 2.17
CA HIS A 735 -5.21 -8.18 1.43
C HIS A 735 -4.72 -9.00 0.22
N CYS A 736 -4.88 -10.32 0.25
CA CYS A 736 -4.45 -11.21 -0.84
C CYS A 736 -5.60 -11.63 -1.77
N LEU A 737 -6.81 -11.88 -1.27
CA LEU A 737 -7.91 -12.44 -2.08
C LEU A 737 -8.98 -11.40 -2.45
N ALA A 738 -9.39 -10.55 -1.51
CA ALA A 738 -10.49 -9.60 -1.74
C ALA A 738 -10.15 -8.57 -2.82
N ARG A 739 -8.90 -8.11 -2.91
CA ARG A 739 -8.42 -7.22 -3.98
C ARG A 739 -8.69 -7.80 -5.38
N ASP A 740 -8.40 -9.08 -5.55
CA ASP A 740 -8.50 -9.76 -6.84
C ASP A 740 -9.99 -10.00 -7.20
N ILE A 741 -10.81 -10.41 -6.22
CA ILE A 741 -12.28 -10.47 -6.33
C ILE A 741 -12.87 -9.10 -6.72
N ILE A 742 -12.39 -8.00 -6.11
CA ILE A 742 -12.84 -6.64 -6.40
C ILE A 742 -12.42 -6.23 -7.81
N SER A 743 -11.21 -6.57 -8.27
CA SER A 743 -10.77 -6.35 -9.66
C SER A 743 -11.70 -7.04 -10.68
N LEU A 744 -12.11 -8.28 -10.40
CA LEU A 744 -13.03 -9.07 -11.23
C LEU A 744 -14.45 -8.49 -11.35
N ILE A 745 -14.94 -7.85 -10.29
CA ILE A 745 -16.33 -7.37 -10.19
C ILE A 745 -16.44 -5.87 -10.50
N ALA A 746 -15.56 -5.04 -9.95
CA ALA A 746 -15.66 -3.58 -10.01
C ALA A 746 -15.10 -2.97 -11.31
N CYS A 747 -14.06 -3.58 -11.88
CA CYS A 747 -13.32 -3.01 -13.01
C CYS A 747 -13.77 -3.55 -14.37
N GLU A 748 -13.54 -2.77 -15.43
CA GLU A 748 -13.75 -3.15 -16.84
C GLU A 748 -12.59 -2.62 -17.70
N GLY A 749 -12.49 -3.08 -18.95
CA GLY A 749 -11.47 -2.58 -19.90
C GLY A 749 -10.05 -2.69 -19.35
N ALA A 750 -9.21 -1.69 -19.62
CA ALA A 750 -7.82 -1.65 -19.14
C ALA A 750 -7.67 -1.58 -17.61
N GLU A 751 -8.72 -1.21 -16.87
CA GLU A 751 -8.66 -1.13 -15.39
C GLU A 751 -8.82 -2.51 -14.73
N ARG A 752 -9.38 -3.50 -15.44
CA ARG A 752 -9.48 -4.88 -14.96
C ARG A 752 -8.21 -5.65 -15.29
N VAL A 753 -7.40 -5.90 -14.27
CA VAL A 753 -6.14 -6.66 -14.37
C VAL A 753 -6.39 -8.17 -14.23
N GLU A 754 -7.32 -8.58 -13.35
CA GLU A 754 -7.68 -9.99 -13.18
C GLU A 754 -8.48 -10.53 -14.36
N ARG A 755 -7.87 -11.46 -15.11
CA ARG A 755 -8.37 -11.95 -16.42
C ARG A 755 -8.00 -13.42 -16.66
N HIS A 756 -8.43 -14.30 -15.77
CA HIS A 756 -8.16 -15.75 -15.83
C HIS A 756 -8.80 -16.39 -17.08
N GLU A 757 -8.05 -17.29 -17.72
CA GLU A 757 -8.54 -18.14 -18.80
C GLU A 757 -8.35 -19.62 -18.41
N VAL A 758 -9.37 -20.45 -18.63
CA VAL A 758 -9.28 -21.91 -18.51
C VAL A 758 -8.18 -22.49 -19.41
N PHE A 759 -7.52 -23.55 -18.95
CA PHE A 759 -6.33 -24.13 -19.58
C PHE A 759 -6.46 -24.41 -21.07
N GLY A 760 -7.66 -24.80 -21.54
CA GLY A 760 -7.91 -25.04 -22.97
C GLY A 760 -7.54 -23.86 -23.88
N LYS A 761 -7.61 -22.62 -23.37
CA LYS A 761 -7.18 -21.42 -24.11
C LYS A 761 -5.68 -21.23 -24.09
N TRP A 762 -5.03 -21.37 -22.94
CA TRP A 762 -3.56 -21.34 -22.85
C TRP A 762 -2.93 -22.44 -23.73
N LYS A 763 -3.47 -23.66 -23.69
CA LYS A 763 -3.11 -24.79 -24.57
C LYS A 763 -3.23 -24.43 -26.05
N ALA A 764 -4.27 -23.69 -26.44
CA ALA A 764 -4.41 -23.19 -27.81
C ALA A 764 -3.37 -22.10 -28.15
N ARG A 765 -3.18 -21.09 -27.29
CA ARG A 765 -2.19 -20.00 -27.48
C ARG A 765 -0.76 -20.56 -27.66
N PHE A 766 -0.35 -21.47 -26.77
CA PHE A 766 0.95 -22.16 -26.85
C PHE A 766 1.08 -23.02 -28.12
N ALA A 767 0.06 -23.82 -28.46
CA ALA A 767 0.08 -24.64 -29.68
C ALA A 767 0.14 -23.80 -30.97
N MET A 768 -0.59 -22.68 -31.05
CA MET A 768 -0.55 -21.74 -32.19
C MET A 768 0.82 -21.05 -32.32
N ALA A 769 1.51 -20.79 -31.21
CA ALA A 769 2.89 -20.33 -31.22
C ALA A 769 3.92 -21.44 -31.52
N GLY A 770 3.50 -22.68 -31.77
CA GLY A 770 4.36 -23.81 -32.13
C GLY A 770 5.01 -24.53 -30.95
N PHE A 771 4.53 -24.33 -29.72
CA PHE A 771 4.91 -25.18 -28.59
C PHE A 771 4.23 -26.55 -28.64
N ARG A 772 4.90 -27.54 -28.04
CA ARG A 772 4.37 -28.89 -27.79
C ARG A 772 4.36 -29.14 -26.28
N PRO A 773 3.37 -29.86 -25.73
CA PRO A 773 3.40 -30.26 -24.33
C PRO A 773 4.68 -31.02 -23.97
N TYR A 774 5.13 -30.80 -22.74
CA TYR A 774 6.20 -31.52 -22.07
C TYR A 774 5.61 -32.09 -20.76
N PRO A 775 5.14 -33.34 -20.77
CA PRO A 775 4.55 -33.96 -19.58
C PRO A 775 5.57 -34.05 -18.43
N LEU A 776 5.09 -33.82 -17.20
CA LEU A 776 5.87 -34.03 -15.98
C LEU A 776 6.16 -35.51 -15.74
N CYS A 777 7.38 -35.86 -15.32
CA CYS A 777 7.69 -37.24 -14.97
C CYS A 777 6.90 -37.73 -13.73
N SER A 778 6.67 -39.05 -13.70
CA SER A 778 5.86 -39.70 -12.67
C SER A 778 6.41 -39.54 -11.24
N LEU A 779 7.72 -39.31 -11.09
CA LEU A 779 8.35 -39.00 -9.80
C LEU A 779 7.79 -37.70 -9.21
N VAL A 780 7.79 -36.61 -9.99
CA VAL A 780 7.26 -35.30 -9.56
C VAL A 780 5.76 -35.41 -9.27
N ASN A 781 5.00 -36.07 -10.15
CA ASN A 781 3.56 -36.26 -9.96
C ASN A 781 3.24 -37.08 -8.69
N ASN A 782 4.12 -37.98 -8.27
CA ASN A 782 3.96 -38.76 -7.04
C ASN A 782 4.38 -37.98 -5.80
N THR A 783 5.47 -37.22 -5.81
CA THR A 783 5.81 -36.36 -4.64
C THR A 783 4.74 -35.30 -4.39
N ILE A 784 4.11 -34.76 -5.43
CA ILE A 784 2.99 -33.82 -5.29
C ILE A 784 1.76 -34.49 -4.66
N LYS A 785 1.52 -35.79 -4.90
CA LYS A 785 0.46 -36.54 -4.18
C LYS A 785 0.81 -36.66 -2.70
N THR A 786 2.03 -37.09 -2.37
CA THR A 786 2.49 -37.22 -0.99
C THR A 786 2.45 -35.89 -0.23
N LEU A 787 2.81 -34.76 -0.88
CA LEU A 787 2.66 -33.42 -0.30
C LEU A 787 1.20 -33.12 0.07
N LEU A 788 0.24 -33.56 -0.74
CA LEU A 788 -1.18 -33.29 -0.51
C LEU A 788 -1.80 -34.18 0.57
N ASP A 789 -1.11 -35.26 0.99
CA ASP A 789 -1.50 -36.05 2.17
C ASP A 789 -1.31 -35.29 3.49
N ASP A 790 -0.42 -34.28 3.54
CA ASP A 790 -0.28 -33.34 4.67
C ASP A 790 -1.43 -32.30 4.72
N TYR A 791 -2.24 -32.20 3.66
CA TYR A 791 -3.34 -31.22 3.53
C TYR A 791 -4.71 -31.88 3.68
N HIS A 792 -5.77 -31.07 3.90
CA HIS A 792 -7.12 -31.61 4.10
C HIS A 792 -7.66 -32.35 2.86
N ARG A 793 -8.06 -33.62 3.04
CA ARG A 793 -8.61 -34.60 2.06
C ARG A 793 -9.65 -34.15 1.01
N CYS A 794 -10.13 -32.90 1.05
CA CYS A 794 -10.92 -32.31 -0.02
C CYS A 794 -10.06 -31.70 -1.15
N TYR A 795 -8.78 -31.44 -0.90
CA TYR A 795 -7.82 -31.20 -1.98
C TYR A 795 -7.63 -32.48 -2.80
N ARG A 796 -7.52 -32.35 -4.12
CA ARG A 796 -7.35 -33.48 -5.06
C ARG A 796 -6.37 -33.08 -6.16
N LEU A 797 -5.42 -33.96 -6.46
CA LEU A 797 -4.60 -33.87 -7.67
C LEU A 797 -5.25 -34.69 -8.79
N GLU A 798 -5.32 -34.12 -9.99
CA GLU A 798 -5.76 -34.82 -11.19
C GLU A 798 -4.76 -34.60 -12.34
N GLU A 799 -4.47 -35.66 -13.09
CA GLU A 799 -3.53 -35.64 -14.23
C GLU A 799 -4.32 -35.91 -15.52
N ARG A 800 -4.23 -34.99 -16.50
CA ARG A 800 -4.92 -35.09 -17.80
C ARG A 800 -4.00 -34.62 -18.91
N ASP A 801 -3.87 -35.36 -20.00
CA ASP A 801 -3.01 -34.99 -21.16
C ASP A 801 -1.54 -34.60 -20.81
N GLY A 802 -0.99 -35.10 -19.69
CA GLY A 802 0.34 -34.70 -19.18
C GLY A 802 0.38 -33.36 -18.46
N VAL A 803 -0.78 -32.88 -17.99
CA VAL A 803 -0.99 -31.60 -17.27
C VAL A 803 -1.57 -31.92 -15.90
N LEU A 804 -1.09 -31.24 -14.85
CA LEU A 804 -1.57 -31.40 -13.49
C LEU A 804 -2.61 -30.33 -13.14
N TYR A 805 -3.63 -30.76 -12.40
CA TYR A 805 -4.65 -29.90 -11.82
C TYR A 805 -4.74 -30.13 -10.32
N LEU A 806 -4.69 -29.05 -9.55
CA LEU A 806 -5.07 -29.03 -8.14
C LEU A 806 -6.51 -28.53 -8.03
N GLY A 807 -7.38 -29.34 -7.44
CA GLY A 807 -8.77 -29.00 -7.16
C GLY A 807 -9.12 -29.08 -5.68
N TRP A 808 -10.23 -28.44 -5.32
CA TRP A 808 -10.90 -28.56 -4.03
C TRP A 808 -12.32 -29.06 -4.25
N LYS A 809 -12.69 -30.18 -3.62
CA LYS A 809 -13.91 -30.94 -3.92
C LYS A 809 -14.02 -31.13 -5.45
N SER A 810 -15.16 -30.81 -6.05
CA SER A 810 -15.40 -30.90 -7.50
C SER A 810 -14.74 -29.78 -8.33
N ARG A 811 -14.34 -28.65 -7.75
CA ARG A 811 -13.79 -27.49 -8.48
C ARG A 811 -12.29 -27.66 -8.71
N MET A 812 -11.83 -27.44 -9.94
CA MET A 812 -10.40 -27.24 -10.22
C MET A 812 -10.03 -25.79 -9.93
N LEU A 813 -8.89 -25.58 -9.27
CA LEU A 813 -8.41 -24.27 -8.82
C LEU A 813 -7.15 -23.82 -9.56
N VAL A 814 -6.13 -24.68 -9.63
CA VAL A 814 -4.84 -24.36 -10.27
C VAL A 814 -4.53 -25.41 -11.33
N VAL A 815 -4.08 -24.96 -12.50
CA VAL A 815 -3.48 -25.82 -13.52
C VAL A 815 -1.98 -25.57 -13.61
N SER A 816 -1.20 -26.64 -13.82
CA SER A 816 0.24 -26.57 -14.07
C SER A 816 0.65 -27.44 -15.26
N SER A 817 1.42 -26.84 -16.18
CA SER A 817 1.83 -27.45 -17.45
C SER A 817 3.24 -27.01 -17.85
N ALA A 818 3.91 -27.83 -18.66
CA ALA A 818 5.20 -27.49 -19.26
C ALA A 818 5.20 -27.72 -20.79
N TRP A 819 6.08 -27.01 -21.48
CA TRP A 819 6.06 -26.83 -22.93
C TRP A 819 7.47 -26.74 -23.54
N ARG A 820 7.60 -27.10 -24.82
CA ARG A 820 8.86 -27.01 -25.60
C ARG A 820 8.65 -26.63 -27.07
#